data_AF-A0A536V812-F1
#
_entry.id   AF-A0A536V812-F1
#
_cell.length_a   1.000
_cell.length_b   1.000
_cell.length_c   1.000
_cell.angle_alpha   90.00
_cell.angle_beta   90.00
_cell.angle_gamma   90.00
#
_symmetry.space_group_name_H-M   'P 1'
#
loop_
_entity.id
_entity.type
_entity.pdbx_description
1 polymer ?
#
loop_
_entity_poly.entity_id
_entity_poly.type
_entity_poly.pdbx_seq_one_letter_code
_entity_poly.pdbx_strand_id
1 'polypeptide(L)'
;MAQGTAIKTCRGQRACRCAGPRRLTCDNATRHHNLTAILVGALAGSAVPSAYPFQASMDFEQARFNMVEQQIRTWEVLDQDVLDLLFAIRREDFVPPAYRTLAFADLEIPLVEGERMWTPKLEARVLQELELEGNESALEIGTGSGYFTALLANSCADVTSIERIPVLATEARAKLDRAGLSNVRIEVGDGARGWGKDTYDAIVLTGSTPVLPDEWLSQLKPGGRLFAVVGDAPAMTARLIRWSAPGAGPRRGPGAAMRPAGLPANPQAFFNPLWARFARLLAIACLTTFAVDVARAEDLLQIYRAATANDPVLASARAAWLANQEAVPQAQAGLLPAVNLVGSATGVDYNTTIRSDPTISIHQRFPQYAYTVNASQPLYRPQNWIALDQARSQIGQGDYVLASSQQDLIVRVAQAYFDVLLASFNIELTESQKAAVSENLAQAKRNFEVGTATITDTNDAQAKYDQIVAQEISAQNDLDNKIAALRAIIGRLPRELKPFTRKYEPEPPMPNALEPWIEKAISENFQVRIAQANYDIAALEVDRQRAGHYPTLDLVASFNQGYAGAAASTALSANFASDSRLAQIGLQLNVPIYQGGFVSSKVRQAVANQEKARQDLEFARRTAQLAAQTSFSGVASGVAQIKAFEQALASAQVSYDSNKLGLEVGVRTNLDVLNQQQQVFQTRFNLAQSYYIYLINTLKLKQAIGTLSDADVEKINRDLEV
;
A
#
# COMPACT_ATOMS: atom_id res chain seq x y z
N MET A 1 65.31 36.73 2.64
CA MET A 1 64.28 37.36 3.49
C MET A 1 63.58 36.24 4.25
N ALA A 2 63.39 36.26 5.57
CA ALA A 2 64.03 37.02 6.66
C ALA A 2 64.03 36.05 7.89
N GLN A 3 65.16 35.77 8.53
CA GLN A 3 65.57 36.36 9.82
C GLN A 3 64.45 36.52 10.87
N GLY A 4 64.58 35.86 12.02
CA GLY A 4 63.53 35.87 13.07
C GLY A 4 63.81 35.20 14.42
N THR A 5 65.08 35.08 14.87
CA THR A 5 65.52 35.13 16.30
C THR A 5 65.07 34.09 17.37
N ALA A 6 65.83 34.08 18.49
CA ALA A 6 65.69 33.30 19.76
C ALA A 6 65.91 31.77 19.66
N ILE A 7 67.06 31.18 20.02
CA ILE A 7 67.74 31.07 21.34
C ILE A 7 67.05 30.08 22.32
N LYS A 8 67.67 28.88 22.42
CA LYS A 8 67.81 27.94 23.57
C LYS A 8 66.57 27.69 24.46
N THR A 9 66.23 26.43 24.75
CA THR A 9 67.06 25.57 25.63
C THR A 9 66.92 24.04 25.45
N CYS A 10 67.97 23.34 25.91
CA CYS A 10 68.01 21.99 26.49
C CYS A 10 67.81 20.70 25.66
N ARG A 11 68.97 20.04 25.41
CA ARG A 11 69.33 18.63 25.74
C ARG A 11 68.47 17.46 25.21
N GLY A 12 69.16 16.52 24.55
CA GLY A 12 68.81 15.08 24.67
C GLY A 12 69.31 14.16 23.55
N GLN A 13 70.53 13.60 23.70
CA GLN A 13 71.05 12.30 23.20
C GLN A 13 70.31 11.59 22.03
N ARG A 14 70.91 11.41 20.84
CA ARG A 14 71.94 10.37 20.49
C ARG A 14 71.59 8.96 20.98
N ALA A 15 71.25 7.95 20.17
CA ALA A 15 71.86 7.36 18.96
C ALA A 15 72.88 6.23 19.22
N CYS A 16 72.74 5.12 18.46
CA CYS A 16 73.74 4.16 17.92
C CYS A 16 72.93 3.03 17.22
N ARG A 17 73.06 2.67 15.92
CA ARG A 17 74.23 2.21 15.11
C ARG A 17 74.91 0.98 15.75
N CYS A 18 75.11 -0.16 15.09
CA CYS A 18 75.75 -0.48 13.79
C CYS A 18 75.24 -1.87 13.29
N ALA A 19 75.56 -2.47 12.14
CA ALA A 19 76.15 -2.10 10.84
C ALA A 19 75.80 -3.24 9.84
N GLY A 20 75.73 -3.01 8.53
CA GLY A 20 76.76 -3.57 7.64
C GLY A 20 76.16 -4.50 6.56
N PRO A 21 76.74 -4.63 5.35
CA PRO A 21 75.91 -4.46 4.14
C PRO A 21 76.15 -5.42 2.96
N ARG A 22 75.39 -5.18 1.86
CA ARG A 22 75.58 -5.60 0.44
C ARG A 22 75.00 -6.99 0.06
N ARG A 23 74.44 -7.22 -1.14
CA ARG A 23 74.32 -6.41 -2.40
C ARG A 23 73.24 -7.03 -3.33
N LEU A 24 72.57 -6.20 -4.17
CA LEU A 24 72.07 -6.46 -5.56
C LEU A 24 71.16 -7.71 -5.83
N THR A 25 70.16 -7.76 -6.71
CA THR A 25 69.39 -6.84 -7.60
C THR A 25 68.13 -7.58 -8.09
N CYS A 26 67.14 -6.82 -8.60
CA CYS A 26 66.15 -7.10 -9.68
C CYS A 26 65.90 -8.56 -10.18
N ASP A 27 64.71 -8.98 -10.62
CA ASP A 27 63.54 -8.20 -11.07
C ASP A 27 62.23 -9.04 -11.08
N ASN A 28 61.10 -8.40 -11.43
CA ASN A 28 59.77 -9.00 -11.62
C ASN A 28 59.69 -9.98 -12.80
N ALA A 29 58.97 -11.12 -12.65
CA ALA A 29 58.09 -11.68 -13.70
C ALA A 29 57.18 -12.84 -13.26
N THR A 30 55.91 -12.71 -13.64
CA THR A 30 54.77 -13.67 -13.69
C THR A 30 55.04 -15.13 -14.15
N ARG A 31 54.24 -16.08 -13.61
CA ARG A 31 53.40 -17.13 -14.28
C ARG A 31 53.20 -18.35 -13.35
N HIS A 32 51.97 -18.66 -12.92
CA HIS A 32 50.96 -19.56 -13.56
C HIS A 32 51.21 -21.08 -13.44
N HIS A 33 50.21 -21.74 -12.83
CA HIS A 33 49.73 -23.11 -13.08
C HIS A 33 50.55 -24.35 -12.64
N ASN A 34 49.90 -25.09 -11.72
CA ASN A 34 49.59 -26.53 -11.80
C ASN A 34 50.55 -27.62 -11.24
N LEU A 35 49.95 -28.33 -10.27
CA LEU A 35 49.77 -29.80 -10.19
C LEU A 35 50.87 -30.70 -9.59
N THR A 36 50.50 -31.27 -8.43
CA THR A 36 50.74 -32.67 -7.96
C THR A 36 52.19 -33.16 -7.74
N ALA A 37 52.48 -34.06 -6.79
CA ALA A 37 51.71 -34.68 -5.69
C ALA A 37 52.69 -35.34 -4.69
N ILE A 38 52.28 -35.58 -3.45
CA ILE A 38 52.76 -36.72 -2.64
C ILE A 38 51.55 -37.40 -1.97
N LEU A 39 51.64 -38.73 -1.86
CA LEU A 39 50.57 -39.69 -1.56
C LEU A 39 50.45 -40.05 -0.06
N VAL A 40 49.59 -41.05 0.22
CA VAL A 40 49.41 -41.86 1.45
C VAL A 40 48.29 -41.37 2.40
N GLY A 41 47.19 -42.11 2.62
CA GLY A 41 46.69 -43.32 1.95
C GLY A 41 45.66 -44.13 2.78
N ALA A 42 44.74 -44.85 2.10
CA ALA A 42 43.91 -45.98 2.59
C ALA A 42 42.95 -45.73 3.80
N LEU A 43 41.79 -46.38 3.99
CA LEU A 43 40.85 -47.29 3.29
C LEU A 43 39.55 -47.28 4.17
N ALA A 44 38.30 -47.60 3.78
CA ALA A 44 37.65 -48.00 2.52
C ALA A 44 36.12 -47.71 2.62
N GLY A 45 35.32 -47.92 1.56
CA GLY A 45 33.85 -47.97 1.62
C GLY A 45 33.13 -47.27 0.46
N SER A 46 32.39 -48.02 -0.36
CA SER A 46 31.76 -47.56 -1.60
C SER A 46 30.39 -46.88 -1.43
N ALA A 47 30.19 -45.71 -2.07
CA ALA A 47 28.88 -45.17 -2.42
C ALA A 47 28.96 -44.21 -3.64
N VAL A 48 27.87 -44.13 -4.41
CA VAL A 48 27.71 -43.30 -5.61
C VAL A 48 27.63 -41.81 -5.25
N PRO A 49 28.24 -40.87 -6.02
CA PRO A 49 28.10 -39.45 -5.74
C PRO A 49 26.70 -38.93 -6.10
N SER A 50 25.94 -38.52 -5.09
CA SER A 50 24.64 -37.86 -5.23
C SER A 50 24.53 -36.70 -4.24
N ALA A 51 23.95 -35.59 -4.73
CA ALA A 51 23.58 -34.37 -4.00
C ALA A 51 24.71 -33.54 -3.35
N TYR A 52 24.92 -32.34 -3.90
CA TYR A 52 25.40 -31.19 -3.13
C TYR A 52 24.28 -30.74 -2.16
N PRO A 53 24.56 -30.51 -0.86
CA PRO A 53 23.63 -29.82 0.01
C PRO A 53 23.77 -28.30 -0.18
N PHE A 54 22.90 -27.70 -1.00
CA PHE A 54 22.66 -26.26 -0.93
C PHE A 54 21.63 -26.00 0.18
N GLN A 55 22.11 -25.85 1.41
CA GLN A 55 21.30 -25.46 2.56
C GLN A 55 21.56 -23.98 2.85
N ALA A 56 20.88 -23.10 2.12
CA ALA A 56 20.94 -21.66 2.38
C ALA A 56 20.23 -21.35 3.71
N SER A 57 21.01 -21.27 4.79
CA SER A 57 20.59 -20.59 6.01
C SER A 57 20.31 -19.12 5.70
N MET A 58 19.14 -18.63 6.10
CA MET A 58 18.77 -17.22 5.95
C MET A 58 19.77 -16.32 6.67
N ASP A 59 20.32 -15.33 5.96
CA ASP A 59 21.15 -14.29 6.54
C ASP A 59 20.24 -13.26 7.23
N PHE A 60 20.15 -13.35 8.56
CA PHE A 60 19.34 -12.45 9.39
C PHE A 60 19.88 -11.01 9.39
N GLU A 61 21.19 -10.80 9.19
CA GLU A 61 21.80 -9.48 9.20
C GLU A 61 21.47 -8.74 7.89
N GLN A 62 21.65 -9.41 6.74
CA GLN A 62 21.23 -8.87 5.45
C GLN A 62 19.70 -8.68 5.36
N ALA A 63 18.91 -9.56 5.97
CA ALA A 63 17.45 -9.43 6.00
C ALA A 63 16.99 -8.24 6.86
N ARG A 64 17.62 -8.01 8.03
CA ARG A 64 17.37 -6.80 8.84
C ARG A 64 17.79 -5.54 8.09
N PHE A 65 18.92 -5.56 7.39
CA PHE A 65 19.36 -4.44 6.53
C PHE A 65 18.33 -4.11 5.44
N ASN A 66 17.84 -5.13 4.72
CA ASN A 66 16.84 -4.94 3.68
C ASN A 66 15.51 -4.41 4.25
N MET A 67 15.10 -4.86 5.45
CA MET A 67 13.92 -4.32 6.14
C MET A 67 14.07 -2.82 6.41
N VAL A 68 15.17 -2.40 7.04
CA VAL A 68 15.36 -0.99 7.39
C VAL A 68 15.46 -0.10 6.14
N GLU A 69 16.34 -0.45 5.20
CA GLU A 69 16.63 0.39 4.03
C GLU A 69 15.54 0.37 2.95
N GLN A 70 14.86 -0.77 2.73
CA GLN A 70 13.90 -0.91 1.63
C GLN A 70 12.44 -0.79 2.07
N GLN A 71 12.12 -1.13 3.32
CA GLN A 71 10.73 -1.16 3.82
C GLN A 71 10.42 -0.05 4.82
N ILE A 72 11.33 0.27 5.75
CA ILE A 72 11.07 1.22 6.83
C ILE A 72 11.38 2.66 6.38
N ARG A 73 12.55 2.93 5.80
CA ARG A 73 12.90 4.25 5.24
C ARG A 73 11.91 4.74 4.16
N THR A 74 11.30 3.81 3.42
CA THR A 74 10.31 4.13 2.38
C THR A 74 8.93 4.52 2.93
N TRP A 75 8.72 4.41 4.26
CA TRP A 75 7.49 4.79 4.98
C TRP A 75 7.64 6.10 5.78
N GLU A 76 8.55 6.98 5.33
CA GLU A 76 8.92 8.26 5.97
C GLU A 76 9.48 8.14 7.40
N VAL A 77 10.01 6.96 7.76
CA VAL A 77 10.86 6.83 8.95
C VAL A 77 12.28 7.24 8.56
N LEU A 78 12.67 8.45 8.97
CA LEU A 78 13.90 9.14 8.58
C LEU A 78 14.81 9.48 9.76
N ASP A 79 14.30 9.36 10.99
CA ASP A 79 15.08 9.52 12.21
C ASP A 79 16.15 8.42 12.31
N GLN A 80 17.42 8.83 12.34
CA GLN A 80 18.54 7.90 12.31
C GLN A 80 18.70 7.15 13.64
N ASP A 81 18.32 7.75 14.78
CA ASP A 81 18.42 7.09 16.09
C ASP A 81 17.40 5.95 16.18
N VAL A 82 16.18 6.16 15.64
CA VAL A 82 15.15 5.10 15.49
C VAL A 82 15.63 3.98 14.56
N LEU A 83 16.23 4.32 13.42
CA LEU A 83 16.69 3.34 12.43
C LEU A 83 17.88 2.51 12.96
N ASP A 84 18.83 3.14 13.65
CA ASP A 84 19.95 2.46 14.31
C ASP A 84 19.46 1.56 15.45
N LEU A 85 18.42 1.97 16.19
CA LEU A 85 17.82 1.14 17.24
C LEU A 85 17.13 -0.11 16.67
N LEU A 86 16.42 0.01 15.55
CA LEU A 86 15.81 -1.12 14.83
C LEU A 86 16.86 -2.09 14.26
N PHE A 87 18.07 -1.62 13.99
CA PHE A 87 19.22 -2.47 13.68
C PHE A 87 19.80 -3.16 14.91
N ALA A 88 19.91 -2.46 16.04
CA ALA A 88 20.51 -2.96 17.27
C ALA A 88 19.64 -4.02 17.97
N ILE A 89 18.33 -3.79 18.07
CA ILE A 89 17.40 -4.70 18.74
C ILE A 89 16.93 -5.78 17.75
N ARG A 90 17.40 -7.01 18.00
CA ARG A 90 17.17 -8.19 17.15
C ARG A 90 15.71 -8.65 17.20
N ARG A 91 14.89 -8.12 16.29
CA ARG A 91 13.47 -8.46 16.15
C ARG A 91 13.22 -9.98 16.07
N GLU A 92 14.12 -10.71 15.41
CA GLU A 92 14.06 -12.17 15.28
C GLU A 92 14.21 -12.95 16.60
N ASP A 93 14.58 -12.31 17.71
CA ASP A 93 14.68 -12.93 19.03
C ASP A 93 13.38 -12.78 19.86
N PHE A 94 12.45 -11.91 19.42
CA PHE A 94 11.15 -11.69 20.07
C PHE A 94 10.00 -12.45 19.40
N VAL A 95 10.19 -12.83 18.13
CA VAL A 95 9.24 -13.58 17.29
C VAL A 95 9.14 -15.06 17.72
N PRO A 96 7.94 -15.68 17.71
CA PRO A 96 7.79 -17.11 17.99
C PRO A 96 8.65 -17.99 17.04
N PRO A 97 9.25 -19.10 17.51
CA PRO A 97 10.23 -19.87 16.72
C PRO A 97 9.74 -20.31 15.33
N ALA A 98 8.45 -20.61 15.18
CA ALA A 98 7.84 -21.01 13.90
C ALA A 98 7.83 -19.90 12.84
N TYR A 99 7.85 -18.62 13.25
CA TYR A 99 7.76 -17.46 12.36
C TYR A 99 9.07 -16.69 12.25
N ARG A 100 10.18 -17.20 12.80
CA ARG A 100 11.45 -16.47 12.90
C ARG A 100 12.00 -15.99 11.56
N THR A 101 11.81 -16.76 10.49
CA THR A 101 12.19 -16.37 9.11
C THR A 101 11.31 -15.28 8.50
N LEU A 102 10.14 -15.01 9.09
CA LEU A 102 9.22 -13.94 8.69
C LEU A 102 9.38 -12.67 9.54
N ALA A 103 10.32 -12.63 10.49
CA ALA A 103 10.52 -11.50 11.41
C ALA A 103 10.69 -10.14 10.70
N PHE A 104 11.23 -10.14 9.48
CA PHE A 104 11.53 -8.95 8.67
C PHE A 104 10.55 -8.70 7.53
N ALA A 105 9.46 -9.47 7.45
CA ALA A 105 8.39 -9.24 6.48
C ALA A 105 7.40 -8.20 7.03
N ASP A 106 6.82 -7.40 6.13
CA ASP A 106 5.80 -6.40 6.46
C ASP A 106 4.42 -7.05 6.68
N LEU A 107 4.32 -7.89 7.70
CA LEU A 107 3.12 -8.63 8.09
C LEU A 107 2.98 -8.67 9.61
N GLU A 108 1.74 -8.78 10.08
CA GLU A 108 1.45 -9.04 11.49
C GLU A 108 1.77 -10.50 11.80
N ILE A 109 2.57 -10.76 12.84
CA ILE A 109 2.97 -12.13 13.20
C ILE A 109 2.00 -12.68 14.25
N PRO A 110 1.36 -13.84 14.03
CA PRO A 110 0.47 -14.46 15.00
C PRO A 110 1.18 -14.79 16.32
N LEU A 111 0.55 -14.40 17.43
CA LEU A 111 0.91 -14.78 18.79
C LEU A 111 -0.11 -15.79 19.34
N VAL A 112 0.02 -16.18 20.61
CA VAL A 112 -0.96 -17.05 21.29
C VAL A 112 -2.27 -16.29 21.56
N GLU A 113 -3.37 -17.02 21.81
CA GLU A 113 -4.70 -16.48 22.13
C GLU A 113 -5.30 -15.53 21.06
N GLY A 114 -4.80 -15.60 19.80
CA GLY A 114 -5.30 -14.80 18.68
C GLY A 114 -4.73 -13.38 18.60
N GLU A 115 -3.88 -12.98 19.55
CA GLU A 115 -3.16 -11.71 19.53
C GLU A 115 -2.11 -11.69 18.39
N ARG A 116 -1.65 -10.49 18.02
CA ARG A 116 -0.75 -10.28 16.88
C ARG A 116 0.35 -9.27 17.21
N MET A 117 1.57 -9.57 16.78
CA MET A 117 2.70 -8.66 16.79
C MET A 117 2.61 -7.73 15.56
N TRP A 118 2.78 -6.43 15.77
CA TRP A 118 2.72 -5.40 14.72
C TRP A 118 3.73 -5.62 13.60
N THR A 119 3.48 -4.97 12.46
CA THR A 119 4.44 -4.90 11.34
C THR A 119 5.66 -4.06 11.73
N PRO A 120 6.86 -4.35 11.19
CA PRO A 120 8.07 -3.57 11.49
C PRO A 120 7.94 -2.08 11.14
N LYS A 121 7.18 -1.75 10.08
CA LYS A 121 6.93 -0.36 9.66
C LYS A 121 6.06 0.40 10.64
N LEU A 122 5.03 -0.22 11.21
CA LEU A 122 4.14 0.42 12.16
C LEU A 122 4.89 0.77 13.45
N GLU A 123 5.63 -0.19 14.01
CA GLU A 123 6.46 0.01 15.19
C GLU A 123 7.49 1.14 14.97
N ALA A 124 8.22 1.11 13.85
CA ALA A 124 9.19 2.14 13.50
C ALA A 124 8.56 3.54 13.37
N ARG A 125 7.38 3.63 12.73
CA ARG A 125 6.67 4.90 12.56
C ARG A 125 6.11 5.43 13.88
N VAL A 126 5.53 4.57 14.71
CA VAL A 126 5.02 4.97 16.03
C VAL A 126 6.16 5.46 16.91
N LEU A 127 7.30 4.76 16.94
CA LEU A 127 8.45 5.17 17.75
C LEU A 127 8.99 6.55 17.37
N GLN A 128 9.12 6.83 16.07
CA GLN A 128 9.54 8.15 15.57
C GLN A 128 8.55 9.26 15.95
N GLU A 129 7.24 9.02 15.78
CA GLU A 129 6.20 10.04 16.01
C GLU A 129 5.99 10.38 17.51
N LEU A 130 6.52 9.57 18.43
CA LEU A 130 6.54 9.86 19.87
C LEU A 130 7.57 10.92 20.28
N GLU A 131 8.60 11.18 19.45
CA GLU A 131 9.67 12.17 19.70
C GLU A 131 10.35 12.01 21.07
N LEU A 132 10.78 10.79 21.40
CA LEU A 132 11.36 10.45 22.70
C LEU A 132 12.84 10.88 22.80
N GLU A 133 13.22 11.53 23.90
CA GLU A 133 14.58 12.06 24.14
C GLU A 133 15.42 11.17 25.10
N GLY A 134 14.86 10.07 25.62
CA GLY A 134 15.55 9.12 26.51
C GLY A 134 15.40 9.44 28.00
N ASN A 135 14.63 10.45 28.37
CA ASN A 135 14.40 10.86 29.77
C ASN A 135 12.95 10.64 30.24
N GLU A 136 12.07 10.26 29.33
CA GLU A 136 10.64 10.05 29.52
C GLU A 136 10.29 8.80 30.33
N SER A 137 9.14 8.83 31.02
CA SER A 137 8.49 7.62 31.55
C SER A 137 7.32 7.20 30.65
N ALA A 138 7.29 5.94 30.21
CA ALA A 138 6.31 5.45 29.24
C ALA A 138 5.39 4.36 29.79
N LEU A 139 4.12 4.38 29.34
CA LEU A 139 3.13 3.31 29.56
C LEU A 139 2.79 2.63 28.23
N GLU A 140 2.99 1.33 28.14
CA GLU A 140 2.55 0.49 27.03
C GLU A 140 1.37 -0.39 27.46
N ILE A 141 0.35 -0.50 26.60
CA ILE A 141 -0.86 -1.30 26.86
C ILE A 141 -0.98 -2.35 25.74
N GLY A 142 -0.56 -3.58 26.04
CA GLY A 142 -0.52 -4.74 25.13
C GLY A 142 0.91 -5.22 24.84
N THR A 143 1.68 -5.62 25.86
CA THR A 143 3.09 -6.05 25.72
C THR A 143 3.33 -7.05 24.59
N GLY A 144 2.41 -7.99 24.35
CA GLY A 144 2.45 -8.90 23.21
C GLY A 144 3.73 -9.74 23.14
N SER A 145 4.57 -9.49 22.12
CA SER A 145 5.86 -10.18 21.95
C SER A 145 6.99 -9.63 22.82
N GLY A 146 6.83 -8.41 23.36
CA GLY A 146 7.86 -7.65 24.07
C GLY A 146 8.82 -6.85 23.19
N TYR A 147 8.67 -6.86 21.85
CA TYR A 147 9.60 -6.13 20.95
C TYR A 147 9.41 -4.62 21.00
N PHE A 148 8.17 -4.12 20.92
CA PHE A 148 7.92 -2.68 21.02
C PHE A 148 8.29 -2.14 22.42
N THR A 149 8.03 -2.92 23.47
CA THR A 149 8.57 -2.71 24.82
C THR A 149 10.10 -2.56 24.83
N ALA A 150 10.81 -3.38 24.08
CA ALA A 150 12.28 -3.32 23.99
C ALA A 150 12.78 -2.04 23.28
N LEU A 151 12.06 -1.59 22.24
CA LEU A 151 12.32 -0.31 21.58
C LEU A 151 12.10 0.85 22.58
N LEU A 152 10.93 0.91 23.23
CA LEU A 152 10.64 1.92 24.25
C LEU A 152 11.68 1.92 25.38
N ALA A 153 12.14 0.75 25.84
CA ALA A 153 13.13 0.63 26.90
C ALA A 153 14.50 1.27 26.57
N ASN A 154 14.81 1.45 25.29
CA ASN A 154 16.05 2.13 24.86
C ASN A 154 15.81 3.62 24.55
N SER A 155 14.55 4.04 24.37
CA SER A 155 14.15 5.41 24.10
C SER A 155 13.55 6.14 25.32
N CYS A 156 13.43 5.48 26.48
CA CYS A 156 12.83 6.03 27.70
C CYS A 156 13.69 5.73 28.94
N ALA A 157 13.53 6.53 29.99
CA ALA A 157 14.16 6.28 31.28
C ALA A 157 13.56 5.05 31.97
N ASP A 158 12.24 4.93 31.95
CA ASP A 158 11.49 3.77 32.47
C ASP A 158 10.25 3.45 31.62
N VAL A 159 9.92 2.16 31.56
CA VAL A 159 8.75 1.65 30.82
C VAL A 159 7.92 0.74 31.72
N THR A 160 6.64 1.09 31.89
CA THR A 160 5.62 0.19 32.44
C THR A 160 4.84 -0.41 31.28
N SER A 161 4.77 -1.73 31.17
CA SER A 161 4.07 -2.41 30.08
C SER A 161 3.02 -3.38 30.64
N ILE A 162 1.77 -3.24 30.18
CA ILE A 162 0.62 -3.98 30.70
C ILE A 162 0.22 -5.05 29.71
N GLU A 163 0.00 -6.27 30.21
CA GLU A 163 -0.45 -7.40 29.41
C GLU A 163 -1.61 -8.13 30.09
N ARG A 164 -2.70 -8.31 29.35
CA ARG A 164 -3.92 -8.98 29.82
C ARG A 164 -3.76 -10.50 29.84
N ILE A 165 -2.91 -11.06 28.97
CA ILE A 165 -2.72 -12.50 28.79
C ILE A 165 -1.47 -12.98 29.55
N PRO A 166 -1.61 -13.73 30.66
CA PRO A 166 -0.47 -14.06 31.55
C PRO A 166 0.67 -14.84 30.87
N VAL A 167 0.36 -15.61 29.81
CA VAL A 167 1.36 -16.36 29.02
C VAL A 167 2.26 -15.39 28.25
N LEU A 168 1.68 -14.43 27.52
CA LEU A 168 2.42 -13.39 26.79
C LEU A 168 3.28 -12.55 27.73
N ALA A 169 2.73 -12.15 28.89
CA ALA A 169 3.48 -11.40 29.90
C ALA A 169 4.71 -12.16 30.42
N THR A 170 4.62 -13.49 30.51
CA THR A 170 5.72 -14.36 30.95
C THR A 170 6.76 -14.55 29.85
N GLU A 171 6.34 -14.75 28.61
CA GLU A 171 7.24 -14.85 27.45
C GLU A 171 7.98 -13.53 27.18
N ALA A 172 7.27 -12.41 27.18
CA ALA A 172 7.85 -11.09 26.94
C ALA A 172 8.91 -10.74 28.00
N ARG A 173 8.63 -11.01 29.29
CA ARG A 173 9.63 -10.84 30.37
C ARG A 173 10.87 -11.67 30.11
N ALA A 174 10.70 -12.96 29.80
CA ALA A 174 11.83 -13.85 29.49
C ALA A 174 12.62 -13.47 28.22
N LYS A 175 12.03 -12.72 27.28
CA LYS A 175 12.72 -12.16 26.10
C LYS A 175 13.49 -10.88 26.43
N LEU A 176 12.87 -9.96 27.18
CA LEU A 176 13.50 -8.72 27.65
C LEU A 176 14.68 -8.98 28.60
N ASP A 177 14.55 -9.95 29.50
CA ASP A 177 15.63 -10.39 30.40
C ASP A 177 16.85 -10.88 29.59
N ARG A 178 16.64 -11.60 28.48
CA ARG A 178 17.71 -12.05 27.56
C ARG A 178 18.29 -10.90 26.74
N ALA A 179 17.51 -9.88 26.44
CA ALA A 179 17.97 -8.65 25.81
C ALA A 179 18.75 -7.73 26.78
N GLY A 180 18.75 -8.03 28.09
CA GLY A 180 19.47 -7.28 29.12
C GLY A 180 18.79 -5.98 29.57
N LEU A 181 17.49 -5.85 29.33
CA LEU A 181 16.73 -4.61 29.60
C LEU A 181 16.13 -4.63 31.01
N SER A 182 16.63 -3.73 31.87
CA SER A 182 16.31 -3.70 33.30
C SER A 182 15.40 -2.55 33.75
N ASN A 183 15.12 -1.59 32.86
CA ASN A 183 14.23 -0.45 33.09
C ASN A 183 12.77 -0.70 32.65
N VAL A 184 12.40 -1.97 32.43
CA VAL A 184 11.04 -2.39 32.07
C VAL A 184 10.34 -3.07 33.24
N ARG A 185 9.10 -2.68 33.52
CA ARG A 185 8.19 -3.40 34.41
C ARG A 185 6.99 -3.93 33.64
N ILE A 186 6.93 -5.25 33.46
CA ILE A 186 5.72 -5.92 32.95
C ILE A 186 4.78 -6.23 34.11
N GLU A 187 3.54 -5.73 34.05
CA GLU A 187 2.45 -6.06 34.97
C GLU A 187 1.30 -6.77 34.25
N VAL A 188 0.61 -7.69 34.93
CA VAL A 188 -0.47 -8.51 34.35
C VAL A 188 -1.82 -7.93 34.74
N GLY A 189 -2.63 -7.53 33.75
CA GLY A 189 -3.95 -6.98 33.99
C GLY A 189 -4.57 -6.28 32.78
N ASP A 190 -5.72 -5.65 33.00
CA ASP A 190 -6.46 -4.92 31.97
C ASP A 190 -6.14 -3.41 32.03
N GLY A 191 -5.39 -2.90 31.04
CA GLY A 191 -5.05 -1.48 30.90
C GLY A 191 -6.11 -0.64 30.18
N ALA A 192 -7.26 -1.21 29.78
CA ALA A 192 -8.29 -0.53 28.97
C ALA A 192 -8.90 0.73 29.61
N ARG A 193 -8.64 1.01 30.90
CA ARG A 193 -9.05 2.24 31.61
C ARG A 193 -7.89 2.90 32.35
N GLY A 194 -6.67 2.75 31.83
CA GLY A 194 -5.45 3.26 32.42
C GLY A 194 -4.84 2.29 33.44
N TRP A 195 -3.71 2.70 34.04
CA TRP A 195 -2.98 1.85 34.99
C TRP A 195 -2.43 2.62 36.18
N GLY A 196 -2.77 2.18 37.39
CA GLY A 196 -2.27 2.77 38.64
C GLY A 196 -2.76 4.21 38.88
N LYS A 197 -1.90 5.04 39.49
CA LYS A 197 -2.13 6.47 39.74
C LYS A 197 -1.01 7.37 39.22
N ASP A 198 -0.02 6.76 38.56
CA ASP A 198 1.15 7.45 38.05
C ASP A 198 0.81 8.20 36.75
N THR A 199 1.73 9.07 36.34
CA THR A 199 1.60 9.86 35.11
C THR A 199 2.80 9.62 34.21
N TYR A 200 2.59 9.69 32.91
CA TYR A 200 3.54 9.28 31.87
C TYR A 200 3.75 10.40 30.86
N ASP A 201 4.96 10.46 30.28
CA ASP A 201 5.28 11.35 29.16
C ASP A 201 4.83 10.75 27.83
N ALA A 202 4.78 9.41 27.74
CA ALA A 202 4.28 8.68 26.59
C ALA A 202 3.28 7.58 27.02
N ILE A 203 2.18 7.44 26.28
CA ILE A 203 1.24 6.30 26.41
C ILE A 203 1.05 5.68 25.03
N VAL A 204 1.24 4.37 24.91
CA VAL A 204 1.09 3.63 23.65
C VAL A 204 0.16 2.44 23.84
N LEU A 205 -0.96 2.44 23.13
CA LEU A 205 -1.79 1.25 22.95
C LEU A 205 -1.26 0.44 21.76
N THR A 206 -0.74 -0.75 22.03
CA THR A 206 -0.29 -1.72 21.02
C THR A 206 -1.43 -2.64 20.54
N GLY A 207 -2.57 -2.62 21.22
CA GLY A 207 -3.85 -3.17 20.73
C GLY A 207 -4.70 -2.15 19.95
N SER A 208 -6.02 -2.32 20.02
CA SER A 208 -7.01 -1.36 19.50
C SER A 208 -8.16 -1.15 20.50
N THR A 209 -8.86 -0.02 20.40
CA THR A 209 -10.01 0.31 21.26
C THR A 209 -11.13 0.96 20.42
N PRO A 210 -12.42 0.67 20.66
CA PRO A 210 -13.51 1.33 19.93
C PRO A 210 -13.56 2.85 20.20
N VAL A 211 -13.25 3.26 21.43
CA VAL A 211 -13.24 4.67 21.88
C VAL A 211 -12.00 4.90 22.75
N LEU A 212 -11.42 6.10 22.66
CA LEU A 212 -10.31 6.51 23.52
C LEU A 212 -10.84 6.84 24.95
N PRO A 213 -10.37 6.18 26.01
CA PRO A 213 -10.76 6.49 27.39
C PRO A 213 -10.21 7.84 27.87
N ASP A 214 -11.00 8.60 28.63
CA ASP A 214 -10.57 9.85 29.27
C ASP A 214 -9.51 9.60 30.35
N GLU A 215 -9.51 8.39 30.95
CA GLU A 215 -8.53 7.99 31.95
C GLU A 215 -7.10 8.06 31.41
N TRP A 216 -6.85 7.60 30.17
CA TRP A 216 -5.52 7.69 29.56
C TRP A 216 -5.07 9.15 29.40
N LEU A 217 -5.97 10.06 29.00
CA LEU A 217 -5.70 11.49 28.92
C LEU A 217 -5.38 12.11 30.29
N SER A 218 -6.03 11.62 31.36
CA SER A 218 -5.76 12.07 32.73
C SER A 218 -4.40 11.63 33.27
N GLN A 219 -3.81 10.57 32.70
CA GLN A 219 -2.49 10.05 33.07
C GLN A 219 -1.33 10.66 32.26
N LEU A 220 -1.59 11.56 31.31
CA LEU A 220 -0.52 12.26 30.57
C LEU A 220 -0.01 13.50 31.29
N LYS A 221 1.32 13.59 31.41
CA LYS A 221 1.99 14.81 31.84
C LYS A 221 1.80 15.93 30.79
N PRO A 222 1.82 17.21 31.16
CA PRO A 222 1.76 18.32 30.20
C PRO A 222 2.90 18.25 29.18
N GLY A 223 2.55 18.21 27.89
CA GLY A 223 3.49 17.99 26.78
C GLY A 223 3.58 16.54 26.30
N GLY A 224 3.02 15.58 27.06
CA GLY A 224 3.09 14.16 26.77
C GLY A 224 2.35 13.74 25.49
N ARG A 225 2.70 12.56 24.98
CA ARG A 225 2.23 12.00 23.70
C ARG A 225 1.45 10.70 23.92
N LEU A 226 0.28 10.58 23.32
CA LEU A 226 -0.50 9.33 23.29
C LEU A 226 -0.60 8.80 21.88
N PHE A 227 -0.32 7.51 21.68
CA PHE A 227 -0.66 6.78 20.46
C PHE A 227 -1.73 5.71 20.77
N ALA A 228 -2.79 5.66 19.96
CA ALA A 228 -3.74 4.56 19.99
C ALA A 228 -4.40 4.31 18.63
N VAL A 229 -4.71 3.05 18.34
CA VAL A 229 -5.60 2.65 17.25
C VAL A 229 -7.04 2.67 17.74
N VAL A 230 -7.86 3.57 17.17
CA VAL A 230 -9.23 3.84 17.61
C VAL A 230 -10.25 3.56 16.50
N GLY A 231 -11.28 2.78 16.82
CA GLY A 231 -12.42 2.45 15.96
C GLY A 231 -12.77 0.96 15.98
N ASP A 232 -13.81 0.59 15.23
CA ASP A 232 -14.25 -0.80 15.06
C ASP A 232 -13.73 -1.41 13.75
N ALA A 233 -13.48 -2.71 13.73
CA ALA A 233 -13.08 -3.41 12.51
C ALA A 233 -14.20 -3.34 11.45
N PRO A 234 -13.89 -3.13 10.15
CA PRO A 234 -12.55 -3.04 9.55
C PRO A 234 -11.98 -1.61 9.45
N ALA A 235 -12.65 -0.58 9.99
CA ALA A 235 -12.33 0.83 9.78
C ALA A 235 -11.77 1.50 11.05
N MET A 236 -10.53 1.17 11.38
CA MET A 236 -9.80 1.75 12.50
C MET A 236 -8.90 2.91 12.07
N THR A 237 -8.62 3.84 12.99
CA THR A 237 -7.73 5.00 12.77
C THR A 237 -6.63 5.05 13.82
N ALA A 238 -5.37 5.08 13.37
CA ALA A 238 -4.24 5.39 14.24
C ALA A 238 -4.26 6.89 14.60
N ARG A 239 -4.19 7.21 15.90
CA ARG A 239 -4.26 8.58 16.41
C ARG A 239 -3.07 8.87 17.31
N LEU A 240 -2.28 9.87 16.95
CA LEU A 240 -1.32 10.53 17.84
C LEU A 240 -1.96 11.77 18.45
N ILE A 241 -1.88 11.93 19.77
CA ILE A 241 -2.43 13.06 20.53
C ILE A 241 -1.32 13.65 21.39
N ARG A 242 -1.10 14.97 21.32
CA ARG A 242 -0.18 15.68 22.21
C ARG A 242 -0.98 16.45 23.25
N TRP A 243 -0.73 16.20 24.53
CA TRP A 243 -1.50 16.78 25.63
C TRP A 243 -0.98 18.16 26.00
N SER A 244 -1.75 19.21 25.71
CA SER A 244 -1.48 20.58 26.19
C SER A 244 -2.34 20.89 27.41
N ALA A 245 -1.72 21.25 28.53
CA ALA A 245 -2.46 21.69 29.72
C ALA A 245 -3.40 22.87 29.41
N PRO A 246 -4.60 22.95 30.00
CA PRO A 246 -5.54 24.05 29.76
C PRO A 246 -4.90 25.41 30.04
N GLY A 247 -4.75 26.22 28.98
CA GLY A 247 -4.12 27.55 29.03
C GLY A 247 -2.70 27.65 28.45
N ALA A 248 -2.06 26.55 28.06
CA ALA A 248 -0.77 26.58 27.38
C ALA A 248 -0.95 26.89 25.87
N GLY A 249 -0.46 28.04 25.41
CA GLY A 249 -0.43 28.38 23.98
C GLY A 249 0.50 27.46 23.16
N PRO A 250 0.22 27.20 21.87
CA PRO A 250 0.97 26.24 21.08
C PRO A 250 2.41 26.70 20.83
N ARG A 251 3.40 25.90 21.27
CA ARG A 251 4.80 26.07 20.88
C ARG A 251 4.99 25.57 19.44
N ARG A 252 5.61 26.37 18.58
CA ARG A 252 5.96 25.97 17.20
C ARG A 252 7.25 25.15 17.19
N GLY A 253 7.13 23.84 16.98
CA GLY A 253 8.22 22.98 16.51
C GLY A 253 8.25 22.88 14.97
N PRO A 254 9.36 22.44 14.36
CA PRO A 254 9.50 22.39 12.91
C PRO A 254 8.89 21.11 12.29
N GLY A 255 7.73 21.25 11.64
CA GLY A 255 7.41 20.57 10.38
C GLY A 255 7.31 19.04 10.33
N ALA A 256 6.14 18.50 10.73
CA ALA A 256 5.55 17.32 10.09
C ALA A 256 4.05 17.58 9.87
N ALA A 257 3.62 17.77 8.62
CA ALA A 257 2.27 18.23 8.30
C ALA A 257 1.43 17.13 7.65
N MET A 258 0.84 16.24 8.46
CA MET A 258 -0.18 15.32 7.97
C MET A 258 -1.50 16.07 7.73
N ARG A 259 -1.81 16.36 6.46
CA ARG A 259 -3.06 17.00 6.03
C ARG A 259 -4.07 15.98 5.50
N PRO A 260 -5.25 15.84 6.10
CA PRO A 260 -6.46 15.54 5.36
C PRO A 260 -6.95 16.82 4.66
N ALA A 261 -7.58 16.67 3.49
CA ALA A 261 -8.08 17.79 2.71
C ALA A 261 -9.48 18.26 3.18
N GLY A 262 -9.61 19.58 3.37
CA GLY A 262 -10.81 20.34 3.01
C GLY A 262 -12.12 20.09 3.75
N LEU A 263 -12.39 20.89 4.79
CA LEU A 263 -13.72 21.41 5.14
C LEU A 263 -13.53 22.77 5.83
N PRO A 264 -14.21 23.86 5.42
CA PRO A 264 -14.02 25.17 6.02
C PRO A 264 -14.79 25.28 7.36
N ALA A 265 -14.05 25.25 8.47
CA ALA A 265 -14.57 25.69 9.76
C ALA A 265 -14.64 27.23 9.79
N ASN A 266 -15.85 27.80 9.73
CA ASN A 266 -16.10 29.23 9.89
C ASN A 266 -16.62 29.51 11.31
N PRO A 267 -15.86 30.21 12.19
CA PRO A 267 -16.27 30.44 13.57
C PRO A 267 -16.41 31.95 13.89
N GLN A 268 -17.34 32.67 13.24
CA GLN A 268 -17.78 33.99 13.72
C GLN A 268 -19.30 34.15 13.70
N ALA A 269 -19.92 33.82 14.84
CA ALA A 269 -21.25 34.28 15.17
C ALA A 269 -21.18 35.77 15.55
N PHE A 270 -21.49 36.66 14.61
CA PHE A 270 -21.86 38.04 14.92
C PHE A 270 -23.39 38.16 14.95
N PHE A 271 -23.90 38.68 16.08
CA PHE A 271 -25.31 39.00 16.26
C PHE A 271 -25.78 40.03 15.23
N ASN A 272 -26.90 39.77 14.55
CA ASN A 272 -27.82 40.83 14.12
C ASN A 272 -29.26 40.31 13.90
N PRO A 273 -30.31 40.86 14.55
CA PRO A 273 -31.62 40.19 14.60
C PRO A 273 -32.72 40.87 13.76
N LEU A 274 -32.84 40.58 12.46
CA LEU A 274 -33.96 41.13 11.64
C LEU A 274 -34.67 40.17 10.65
N TRP A 275 -34.21 38.95 10.40
CA TRP A 275 -34.78 38.07 9.35
C TRP A 275 -35.64 36.90 9.85
N ALA A 276 -36.21 36.99 11.06
CA ALA A 276 -36.94 35.90 11.71
C ALA A 276 -38.43 35.73 11.31
N ARG A 277 -38.93 36.34 10.22
CA ARG A 277 -40.37 36.33 9.86
C ARG A 277 -40.75 35.74 8.49
N PHE A 278 -39.79 35.39 7.63
CA PHE A 278 -40.09 34.84 6.28
C PHE A 278 -39.84 33.32 6.11
N ALA A 279 -39.10 32.67 7.00
CA ALA A 279 -38.70 31.26 6.86
C ALA A 279 -39.77 30.21 7.27
N ARG A 280 -40.93 30.63 7.81
CA ARG A 280 -41.95 29.71 8.39
C ARG A 280 -43.05 29.23 7.42
N LEU A 281 -43.08 29.71 6.17
CA LEU A 281 -44.13 29.36 5.20
C LEU A 281 -43.71 28.35 4.11
N LEU A 282 -42.42 28.04 3.99
CA LEU A 282 -41.89 27.10 2.97
C LEU A 282 -41.69 25.67 3.49
N ALA A 283 -41.75 25.45 4.81
CA ALA A 283 -41.53 24.14 5.45
C ALA A 283 -42.72 23.17 5.36
N ILE A 284 -43.88 23.61 4.87
CA ILE A 284 -45.13 22.80 4.82
C ILE A 284 -45.38 22.24 3.40
N ALA A 285 -44.71 22.76 2.36
CA ALA A 285 -44.92 22.35 0.97
C ALA A 285 -44.01 21.21 0.48
N CYS A 286 -43.01 20.79 1.26
CA CYS A 286 -41.97 19.83 0.84
C CYS A 286 -42.12 18.43 1.47
N LEU A 287 -43.29 18.12 2.05
CA LEU A 287 -43.54 16.93 2.87
C LEU A 287 -44.38 15.84 2.16
N THR A 288 -44.67 15.99 0.87
CA THR A 288 -45.54 15.08 0.09
C THR A 288 -44.89 14.49 -1.16
N THR A 289 -43.57 14.65 -1.34
CA THR A 289 -42.79 13.99 -2.40
C THR A 289 -41.65 13.14 -1.86
N PHE A 290 -41.89 12.39 -0.78
CA PHE A 290 -41.23 11.11 -0.64
C PHE A 290 -41.83 10.18 -1.69
N ALA A 291 -41.14 10.06 -2.82
CA ALA A 291 -41.37 8.94 -3.73
C ALA A 291 -41.15 7.67 -2.91
N VAL A 292 -42.24 6.91 -2.69
CA VAL A 292 -42.13 5.56 -2.14
C VAL A 292 -41.43 4.75 -3.21
N ASP A 293 -40.12 4.54 -3.00
CA ASP A 293 -39.37 3.49 -3.68
C ASP A 293 -40.10 2.18 -3.39
N VAL A 294 -40.96 1.78 -4.33
CA VAL A 294 -41.62 0.48 -4.28
C VAL A 294 -40.51 -0.56 -4.18
N ALA A 295 -40.57 -1.41 -3.16
CA ALA A 295 -39.59 -2.46 -2.94
C ALA A 295 -39.51 -3.36 -4.18
N ARG A 296 -38.54 -3.06 -5.03
CA ARG A 296 -38.19 -3.82 -6.22
C ARG A 296 -36.79 -4.36 -5.97
N ALA A 297 -36.66 -5.67 -6.13
CA ALA A 297 -35.38 -6.33 -6.08
C ALA A 297 -34.42 -5.67 -7.08
N GLU A 298 -33.19 -5.44 -6.66
CA GLU A 298 -32.20 -4.73 -7.46
C GLU A 298 -31.65 -5.64 -8.56
N ASP A 299 -31.50 -5.08 -9.76
CA ASP A 299 -30.89 -5.75 -10.90
C ASP A 299 -29.40 -5.39 -11.03
N LEU A 300 -28.70 -6.17 -11.85
CA LEU A 300 -27.25 -6.01 -12.07
C LEU A 300 -26.91 -4.61 -12.60
N LEU A 301 -27.76 -4.02 -13.44
CA LEU A 301 -27.56 -2.71 -14.04
C LEU A 301 -27.72 -1.56 -13.03
N GLN A 302 -28.67 -1.67 -12.08
CA GLN A 302 -28.83 -0.74 -10.97
C GLN A 302 -27.64 -0.80 -10.01
N ILE A 303 -27.18 -2.01 -9.66
CA ILE A 303 -25.97 -2.23 -8.85
C ILE A 303 -24.74 -1.63 -9.56
N TYR A 304 -24.57 -1.88 -10.86
CA TYR A 304 -23.48 -1.32 -11.65
C TYR A 304 -23.50 0.20 -11.75
N ARG A 305 -24.69 0.81 -11.93
CA ARG A 305 -24.84 2.28 -11.92
C ARG A 305 -24.52 2.89 -10.56
N ALA A 306 -24.92 2.23 -9.47
CA ALA A 306 -24.56 2.65 -8.10
C ALA A 306 -23.03 2.54 -7.86
N ALA A 307 -22.41 1.43 -8.29
CA ALA A 307 -20.96 1.25 -8.24
C ALA A 307 -20.20 2.32 -9.05
N THR A 308 -20.68 2.65 -10.25
CA THR A 308 -20.03 3.65 -11.14
C THR A 308 -20.01 5.07 -10.55
N ALA A 309 -20.94 5.37 -9.64
CA ALA A 309 -21.00 6.61 -8.88
C ALA A 309 -20.13 6.59 -7.60
N ASN A 310 -20.03 5.44 -6.92
CA ASN A 310 -19.51 5.35 -5.55
C ASN A 310 -18.18 4.57 -5.39
N ASP A 311 -17.74 3.78 -6.37
CA ASP A 311 -16.56 2.92 -6.26
C ASP A 311 -15.27 3.75 -6.09
N PRO A 312 -14.52 3.58 -4.97
CA PRO A 312 -13.35 4.40 -4.68
C PRO A 312 -12.18 4.11 -5.63
N VAL A 313 -12.10 2.90 -6.21
CA VAL A 313 -11.02 2.54 -7.15
C VAL A 313 -11.18 3.31 -8.47
N LEU A 314 -12.39 3.31 -9.05
CA LEU A 314 -12.70 4.11 -10.24
C LEU A 314 -12.61 5.62 -9.96
N ALA A 315 -13.04 6.08 -8.79
CA ALA A 315 -12.89 7.49 -8.40
C ALA A 315 -11.41 7.92 -8.32
N SER A 316 -10.55 7.07 -7.74
CA SER A 316 -9.09 7.27 -7.70
C SER A 316 -8.49 7.30 -9.11
N ALA A 317 -8.86 6.35 -9.98
CA ALA A 317 -8.41 6.31 -11.37
C ALA A 317 -8.83 7.57 -12.17
N ARG A 318 -10.06 8.05 -11.99
CA ARG A 318 -10.54 9.33 -12.57
C ARG A 318 -9.74 10.53 -12.07
N ALA A 319 -9.41 10.59 -10.78
CA ALA A 319 -8.60 11.68 -10.22
C ALA A 319 -7.16 11.65 -10.75
N ALA A 320 -6.54 10.47 -10.88
CA ALA A 320 -5.23 10.31 -11.49
C ALA A 320 -5.22 10.69 -12.98
N TRP A 321 -6.27 10.35 -13.73
CA TRP A 321 -6.44 10.76 -15.12
C TRP A 321 -6.55 12.29 -15.27
N LEU A 322 -7.31 12.97 -14.41
CA LEU A 322 -7.36 14.44 -14.38
C LEU A 322 -6.00 15.06 -14.05
N ALA A 323 -5.26 14.50 -13.09
CA ALA A 323 -3.91 14.96 -12.77
C ALA A 323 -2.92 14.78 -13.94
N ASN A 324 -3.04 13.68 -14.69
CA ASN A 324 -2.20 13.43 -15.87
C ASN A 324 -2.47 14.39 -17.03
N GLN A 325 -3.70 14.91 -17.19
CA GLN A 325 -3.99 15.93 -18.21
C GLN A 325 -3.20 17.23 -17.99
N GLU A 326 -2.95 17.61 -16.74
CA GLU A 326 -2.16 18.80 -16.38
C GLU A 326 -0.66 18.66 -16.71
N ALA A 327 -0.17 17.45 -17.03
CA ALA A 327 1.22 17.24 -17.42
C ALA A 327 1.60 17.97 -18.72
N VAL A 328 0.68 18.07 -19.70
CA VAL A 328 0.95 18.76 -20.97
C VAL A 328 1.04 20.29 -20.79
N PRO A 329 0.10 20.98 -20.12
CA PRO A 329 0.27 22.39 -19.75
C PRO A 329 1.56 22.67 -18.98
N GLN A 330 1.94 21.81 -18.04
CA GLN A 330 3.21 21.93 -17.29
C GLN A 330 4.43 21.80 -18.20
N ALA A 331 4.45 20.85 -19.14
CA ALA A 331 5.52 20.72 -20.12
C ALA A 331 5.56 21.92 -21.10
N GLN A 332 4.41 22.45 -21.52
CA GLN A 332 4.31 23.66 -22.33
C GLN A 332 4.84 24.90 -21.62
N ALA A 333 4.62 25.03 -20.30
CA ALA A 333 5.20 26.11 -19.50
C ALA A 333 6.73 26.15 -19.58
N GLY A 334 7.39 25.00 -19.78
CA GLY A 334 8.83 24.91 -20.03
C GLY A 334 9.29 25.51 -21.37
N LEU A 335 8.38 25.81 -22.31
CA LEU A 335 8.68 26.49 -23.58
C LEU A 335 8.33 27.99 -23.56
N LEU A 336 7.67 28.46 -22.50
CA LEU A 336 7.20 29.83 -22.34
C LEU A 336 8.21 30.70 -21.54
N PRO A 337 8.05 32.04 -21.50
CA PRO A 337 8.92 32.90 -20.71
C PRO A 337 8.61 32.74 -19.22
N ALA A 338 9.63 32.43 -18.41
CA ALA A 338 9.54 32.45 -16.96
C ALA A 338 9.93 33.84 -16.43
N VAL A 339 9.09 34.45 -15.59
CA VAL A 339 9.35 35.76 -14.96
C VAL A 339 9.26 35.62 -13.45
N ASN A 340 10.30 36.05 -12.73
CA ASN A 340 10.44 35.92 -11.29
C ASN A 340 10.84 37.27 -10.67
N LEU A 341 10.20 37.66 -9.56
CA LEU A 341 10.61 38.78 -8.72
C LEU A 341 11.22 38.23 -7.42
N VAL A 342 12.43 38.68 -7.11
CA VAL A 342 13.15 38.35 -5.86
C VAL A 342 13.38 39.65 -5.10
N GLY A 343 12.94 39.70 -3.84
CA GLY A 343 13.30 40.76 -2.89
C GLY A 343 14.21 40.19 -1.81
N SER A 344 15.34 40.86 -1.55
CA SER A 344 16.28 40.48 -0.49
C SER A 344 16.59 41.67 0.43
N ALA A 345 16.76 41.35 1.72
CA ALA A 345 17.19 42.26 2.76
C ALA A 345 18.29 41.57 3.57
N THR A 346 19.47 42.18 3.65
CA THR A 346 20.66 41.56 4.23
C THR A 346 21.39 42.58 5.11
N GLY A 347 21.68 42.21 6.35
CA GLY A 347 22.59 42.98 7.20
C GLY A 347 24.02 42.53 6.92
N VAL A 348 24.83 43.42 6.35
CA VAL A 348 26.24 43.14 6.01
C VAL A 348 27.13 43.69 7.12
N ASP A 349 28.03 42.86 7.62
CA ASP A 349 29.21 43.27 8.40
C ASP A 349 30.44 43.07 7.53
N TYR A 350 31.11 44.16 7.18
CA TYR A 350 32.18 44.22 6.20
C TYR A 350 33.45 44.72 6.87
N ASN A 351 34.47 43.87 6.90
CA ASN A 351 35.81 44.20 7.41
C ASN A 351 36.85 43.90 6.32
N THR A 352 37.52 44.93 5.81
CA THR A 352 38.59 44.80 4.82
C THR A 352 39.85 45.50 5.29
N THR A 353 41.01 44.90 5.00
CA THR A 353 42.32 45.48 5.32
C THR A 353 43.17 45.51 4.06
N ILE A 354 43.56 46.71 3.64
CA ILE A 354 44.33 46.95 2.42
C ILE A 354 45.75 47.30 2.82
N ARG A 355 46.68 46.42 2.44
CA ARG A 355 48.12 46.55 2.67
C ARG A 355 48.76 47.53 1.68
N SER A 356 48.27 48.77 1.71
CA SER A 356 48.95 49.95 1.16
C SER A 356 49.99 50.47 2.16
N ASP A 357 50.76 51.47 1.75
CA ASP A 357 51.62 52.28 2.62
C ASP A 357 51.06 53.71 2.67
N PRO A 358 50.44 54.16 3.78
CA PRO A 358 50.12 53.40 4.99
C PRO A 358 48.97 52.39 4.78
N THR A 359 48.87 51.38 5.67
CA THR A 359 47.85 50.33 5.61
C THR A 359 46.48 50.87 6.04
N ILE A 360 45.44 50.61 5.25
CA ILE A 360 44.08 51.12 5.46
C ILE A 360 43.17 49.96 5.88
N SER A 361 42.56 50.08 7.06
CA SER A 361 41.58 49.12 7.59
C SER A 361 40.19 49.76 7.64
N ILE A 362 39.19 49.09 7.07
CA ILE A 362 37.81 49.58 6.96
C ILE A 362 36.87 48.52 7.55
N HIS A 363 36.20 48.85 8.64
CA HIS A 363 35.15 48.03 9.25
C HIS A 363 33.82 48.80 9.26
N GLN A 364 32.76 48.20 8.70
CA GLN A 364 31.46 48.84 8.49
C GLN A 364 30.33 47.83 8.60
N ARG A 365 29.22 48.23 9.22
CA ARG A 365 27.98 47.46 9.25
C ARG A 365 26.86 48.26 8.61
N PHE A 366 26.20 47.70 7.61
CA PHE A 366 25.17 48.39 6.84
C PHE A 366 24.06 47.43 6.34
N PRO A 367 22.82 47.91 6.21
CA PRO A 367 21.77 47.17 5.54
C PRO A 367 21.96 47.24 4.01
N GLN A 368 21.66 46.14 3.34
CA GLN A 368 21.52 46.04 1.89
C GLN A 368 20.11 45.56 1.56
N TYR A 369 19.46 46.22 0.61
CA TYR A 369 18.16 45.84 0.07
C TYR A 369 18.30 45.67 -1.44
N ALA A 370 17.76 44.60 -2.02
CA ALA A 370 17.75 44.41 -3.46
C ALA A 370 16.40 43.87 -3.95
N TYR A 371 15.94 44.40 -5.09
CA TYR A 371 14.81 43.91 -5.85
C TYR A 371 15.31 43.52 -7.24
N THR A 372 15.16 42.25 -7.59
CA THR A 372 15.58 41.71 -8.88
C THR A 372 14.39 41.08 -9.58
N VAL A 373 14.02 41.62 -10.73
CA VAL A 373 13.13 40.94 -11.69
C VAL A 373 14.02 40.22 -12.70
N ASN A 374 13.87 38.90 -12.82
CA ASN A 374 14.51 38.07 -13.83
C ASN A 374 13.45 37.52 -14.79
N ALA A 375 13.68 37.66 -16.08
CA ALA A 375 12.90 37.00 -17.13
C ALA A 375 13.81 36.13 -17.99
N SER A 376 13.40 34.90 -18.28
CA SER A 376 14.11 33.99 -19.18
C SER A 376 13.15 33.30 -20.15
N GLN A 377 13.46 33.37 -21.44
CA GLN A 377 12.75 32.67 -22.51
C GLN A 377 13.73 31.68 -23.16
N PRO A 378 13.47 30.36 -23.10
CA PRO A 378 14.23 29.39 -23.87
C PRO A 378 13.95 29.58 -25.36
N LEU A 379 14.99 29.83 -26.16
CA LEU A 379 14.87 29.94 -27.63
C LEU A 379 15.17 28.59 -28.29
N TYR A 380 16.17 27.87 -27.79
CA TYR A 380 16.51 26.53 -28.25
C TYR A 380 16.91 25.65 -27.05
N ARG A 381 16.01 24.76 -26.66
CA ARG A 381 16.23 23.71 -25.65
C ARG A 381 15.55 22.41 -26.11
N PRO A 382 16.26 21.48 -26.78
CA PRO A 382 15.65 20.26 -27.31
C PRO A 382 15.02 19.36 -26.23
N GLN A 383 15.55 19.38 -24.99
CA GLN A 383 14.98 18.65 -23.86
C GLN A 383 13.51 19.02 -23.57
N ASN A 384 13.13 20.29 -23.74
CA ASN A 384 11.79 20.77 -23.38
C ASN A 384 10.74 20.32 -24.41
N TRP A 385 11.13 20.20 -25.69
CA TRP A 385 10.28 19.62 -26.73
C TRP A 385 10.06 18.12 -26.50
N ILE A 386 11.12 17.37 -26.17
CA ILE A 386 11.00 15.94 -25.86
C ILE A 386 10.16 15.74 -24.59
N ALA A 387 10.27 16.61 -23.58
CA ALA A 387 9.41 16.57 -22.40
C ALA A 387 7.92 16.82 -22.72
N LEU A 388 7.61 17.67 -23.70
CA LEU A 388 6.24 17.85 -24.18
C LEU A 388 5.69 16.59 -24.87
N ASP A 389 6.51 15.90 -25.67
CA ASP A 389 6.12 14.65 -26.32
C ASP A 389 5.99 13.50 -25.31
N GLN A 390 6.84 13.45 -24.28
CA GLN A 390 6.67 12.54 -23.13
C GLN A 390 5.33 12.78 -22.42
N ALA A 391 4.99 14.03 -22.12
CA ALA A 391 3.73 14.37 -21.44
C ALA A 391 2.49 14.00 -22.29
N ARG A 392 2.57 14.14 -23.62
CA ARG A 392 1.52 13.65 -24.54
C ARG A 392 1.36 12.13 -24.47
N SER A 393 2.46 11.37 -24.47
CA SER A 393 2.43 9.91 -24.31
C SER A 393 1.90 9.48 -22.94
N GLN A 394 2.16 10.24 -21.87
CA GLN A 394 1.62 10.00 -20.53
C GLN A 394 0.09 10.22 -20.45
N ILE A 395 -0.47 11.20 -21.16
CA ILE A 395 -1.93 11.35 -21.26
C ILE A 395 -2.54 10.11 -21.95
N GLY A 396 -2.00 9.70 -23.10
CA GLY A 396 -2.47 8.51 -23.81
C GLY A 396 -2.37 7.22 -22.98
N GLN A 397 -1.33 7.09 -22.14
CA GLN A 397 -1.26 6.03 -21.15
C GLN A 397 -2.40 6.14 -20.12
N GLY A 398 -2.63 7.33 -19.57
CA GLY A 398 -3.67 7.60 -18.59
C GLY A 398 -5.08 7.25 -19.10
N ASP A 399 -5.37 7.51 -20.37
CA ASP A 399 -6.63 7.11 -21.03
C ASP A 399 -6.84 5.59 -20.98
N TYR A 400 -5.80 4.79 -21.32
CA TYR A 400 -5.87 3.34 -21.25
C TYR A 400 -5.96 2.80 -19.81
N VAL A 401 -5.32 3.46 -18.84
CA VAL A 401 -5.43 3.10 -17.41
C VAL A 401 -6.88 3.31 -16.92
N LEU A 402 -7.51 4.44 -17.27
CA LEU A 402 -8.90 4.71 -16.93
C LEU A 402 -9.84 3.69 -17.57
N ALA A 403 -9.67 3.39 -18.87
CA ALA A 403 -10.46 2.39 -19.57
C ALA A 403 -10.31 0.97 -18.97
N SER A 404 -9.09 0.59 -18.58
CA SER A 404 -8.86 -0.68 -17.88
C SER A 404 -9.53 -0.73 -16.50
N SER A 405 -9.56 0.40 -15.77
CA SER A 405 -10.23 0.49 -14.46
C SER A 405 -11.77 0.40 -14.59
N GLN A 406 -12.34 0.95 -15.66
CA GLN A 406 -13.76 0.81 -15.98
C GLN A 406 -14.14 -0.65 -16.28
N GLN A 407 -13.34 -1.36 -17.08
CA GLN A 407 -13.57 -2.79 -17.35
C GLN A 407 -13.39 -3.68 -16.12
N ASP A 408 -12.41 -3.37 -15.27
CA ASP A 408 -12.25 -4.04 -13.98
C ASP A 408 -13.47 -3.85 -13.07
N LEU A 409 -14.03 -2.63 -12.98
CA LEU A 409 -15.26 -2.39 -12.21
C LEU A 409 -16.43 -3.26 -12.70
N ILE A 410 -16.61 -3.40 -14.02
CA ILE A 410 -17.67 -4.26 -14.59
C ILE A 410 -17.51 -5.71 -14.10
N VAL A 411 -16.31 -6.27 -14.17
CA VAL A 411 -16.05 -7.66 -13.76
C VAL A 411 -16.16 -7.83 -12.24
N ARG A 412 -15.63 -6.88 -11.45
CA ARG A 412 -15.78 -6.90 -9.97
C ARG A 412 -17.23 -6.85 -9.53
N VAL A 413 -18.04 -5.97 -10.12
CA VAL A 413 -19.47 -5.84 -9.80
C VAL A 413 -20.23 -7.10 -10.18
N ALA A 414 -20.03 -7.62 -11.40
CA ALA A 414 -20.70 -8.83 -11.84
C ALA A 414 -20.34 -10.04 -10.95
N GLN A 415 -19.06 -10.19 -10.58
CA GLN A 415 -18.63 -11.29 -9.72
C GLN A 415 -19.19 -11.15 -8.31
N ALA A 416 -19.17 -9.96 -7.70
CA ALA A 416 -19.77 -9.74 -6.38
C ALA A 416 -21.29 -9.96 -6.36
N TYR A 417 -22.00 -9.58 -7.44
CA TYR A 417 -23.44 -9.81 -7.60
C TYR A 417 -23.78 -11.31 -7.67
N PHE A 418 -23.08 -12.07 -8.51
CA PHE A 418 -23.33 -13.52 -8.63
C PHE A 418 -22.85 -14.31 -7.40
N ASP A 419 -21.79 -13.87 -6.72
CA ASP A 419 -21.33 -14.47 -5.46
C ASP A 419 -22.41 -14.36 -4.37
N VAL A 420 -23.08 -13.20 -4.22
CA VAL A 420 -24.20 -13.03 -3.27
C VAL A 420 -25.37 -13.95 -3.63
N LEU A 421 -25.77 -14.00 -4.91
CA LEU A 421 -26.87 -14.87 -5.37
C LEU A 421 -26.56 -16.37 -5.17
N LEU A 422 -25.29 -16.77 -5.31
CA LEU A 422 -24.87 -18.16 -5.08
C LEU A 422 -24.84 -18.48 -3.57
N ALA A 423 -24.38 -17.55 -2.73
CA ALA A 423 -24.37 -17.72 -1.28
C ALA A 423 -25.80 -17.80 -0.69
N SER A 424 -26.74 -16.96 -1.16
CA SER A 424 -28.14 -17.04 -0.74
C SER A 424 -28.79 -18.37 -1.13
N PHE A 425 -28.46 -18.92 -2.31
CA PHE A 425 -28.98 -20.21 -2.74
C PHE A 425 -28.33 -21.40 -1.99
N ASN A 426 -27.08 -21.24 -1.53
CA ASN A 426 -26.43 -22.21 -0.65
C ASN A 426 -27.10 -22.29 0.74
N ILE A 427 -27.60 -21.17 1.27
CA ILE A 427 -28.38 -21.17 2.52
C ILE A 427 -29.70 -21.92 2.34
N GLU A 428 -30.46 -21.68 1.27
CA GLU A 428 -31.69 -22.44 0.97
C GLU A 428 -31.42 -23.95 0.88
N LEU A 429 -30.29 -24.35 0.25
CA LEU A 429 -29.83 -25.74 0.22
C LEU A 429 -29.53 -26.28 1.63
N THR A 430 -28.80 -25.54 2.48
CA THR A 430 -28.48 -25.97 3.85
C THR A 430 -29.72 -26.04 4.75
N GLU A 431 -30.67 -25.11 4.63
CA GLU A 431 -31.96 -25.14 5.33
C GLU A 431 -32.78 -26.38 4.93
N SER A 432 -32.87 -26.69 3.63
CA SER A 432 -33.53 -27.90 3.16
C SER A 432 -32.84 -29.18 3.66
N GLN A 433 -31.50 -29.18 3.79
CA GLN A 433 -30.76 -30.31 4.35
C GLN A 433 -31.01 -30.44 5.86
N LYS A 434 -31.03 -29.34 6.60
CA LYS A 434 -31.33 -29.29 8.04
C LYS A 434 -32.72 -29.84 8.32
N ALA A 435 -33.72 -29.46 7.53
CA ALA A 435 -35.07 -30.01 7.61
C ALA A 435 -35.07 -31.54 7.43
N ALA A 436 -34.43 -32.05 6.38
CA ALA A 436 -34.36 -33.49 6.10
C ALA A 436 -33.64 -34.29 7.21
N VAL A 437 -32.51 -33.77 7.73
CA VAL A 437 -31.77 -34.42 8.82
C VAL A 437 -32.53 -34.35 10.15
N SER A 438 -33.30 -33.28 10.40
CA SER A 438 -34.14 -33.16 11.60
C SER A 438 -35.27 -34.19 11.63
N GLU A 439 -35.90 -34.49 10.49
CA GLU A 439 -36.95 -35.53 10.42
C GLU A 439 -36.35 -36.93 10.60
N ASN A 440 -35.16 -37.18 10.05
CA ASN A 440 -34.42 -38.43 10.27
C ASN A 440 -34.09 -38.63 11.76
N LEU A 441 -33.59 -37.58 12.44
CA LEU A 441 -33.35 -37.60 13.88
C LEU A 441 -34.64 -37.83 14.69
N ALA A 442 -35.75 -37.22 14.29
CA ALA A 442 -37.05 -37.45 14.92
C ALA A 442 -37.54 -38.89 14.71
N GLN A 443 -37.36 -39.46 13.52
CA GLN A 443 -37.68 -40.86 13.23
C GLN A 443 -36.81 -41.83 14.03
N ALA A 444 -35.50 -41.60 14.12
CA ALA A 444 -34.59 -42.42 14.93
C ALA A 444 -34.98 -42.41 16.42
N LYS A 445 -35.33 -41.23 16.98
CA LYS A 445 -35.82 -41.10 18.37
C LYS A 445 -37.11 -41.89 18.59
N ARG A 446 -38.11 -41.76 17.71
CA ARG A 446 -39.35 -42.56 17.77
C ARG A 446 -39.09 -44.07 17.69
N ASN A 447 -38.19 -44.51 16.80
CA ASN A 447 -37.86 -45.93 16.65
C ASN A 447 -37.14 -46.49 17.89
N PHE A 448 -36.30 -45.69 18.56
CA PHE A 448 -35.65 -46.03 19.82
C PHE A 448 -36.65 -46.11 20.98
N GLU A 449 -37.58 -45.15 21.09
CA GLU A 449 -38.67 -45.18 22.10
C GLU A 449 -39.57 -46.42 21.98
N VAL A 450 -39.81 -46.90 20.74
CA VAL A 450 -40.57 -48.14 20.45
C VAL A 450 -39.68 -49.39 20.55
N GLY A 451 -38.39 -49.26 20.85
CA GLY A 451 -37.45 -50.39 21.03
C GLY A 451 -37.02 -51.10 19.74
N THR A 452 -37.21 -50.46 18.59
CA THR A 452 -36.92 -51.01 17.25
C THR A 452 -35.57 -50.59 16.67
N ALA A 453 -34.94 -49.56 17.26
CA ALA A 453 -33.62 -49.06 16.90
C ALA A 453 -32.72 -48.96 18.14
N THR A 454 -31.41 -48.82 17.92
CA THR A 454 -30.41 -48.76 18.99
C THR A 454 -30.07 -47.31 19.38
N ILE A 455 -29.50 -47.12 20.57
CA ILE A 455 -29.01 -45.80 21.03
C ILE A 455 -27.87 -45.25 20.14
N THR A 456 -27.15 -46.12 19.42
CA THR A 456 -26.15 -45.70 18.44
C THR A 456 -26.80 -45.00 17.25
N ASP A 457 -27.93 -45.50 16.74
CA ASP A 457 -28.63 -44.91 15.60
C ASP A 457 -29.12 -43.49 15.91
N THR A 458 -29.59 -43.24 17.14
CA THR A 458 -29.97 -41.90 17.59
C THR A 458 -28.79 -40.96 17.77
N ASN A 459 -27.64 -41.47 18.25
CA ASN A 459 -26.43 -40.67 18.42
C ASN A 459 -25.81 -40.30 17.05
N ASP A 460 -25.80 -41.23 16.10
CA ASP A 460 -25.33 -40.98 14.73
C ASP A 460 -26.22 -39.97 14.00
N ALA A 461 -27.54 -40.02 14.21
CA ALA A 461 -28.47 -39.02 13.68
C ALA A 461 -28.27 -37.65 14.35
N GLN A 462 -27.99 -37.60 15.66
CA GLN A 462 -27.73 -36.36 16.39
C GLN A 462 -26.43 -35.71 15.91
N ALA A 463 -25.34 -36.48 15.77
CA ALA A 463 -24.07 -35.99 15.24
C ALA A 463 -24.20 -35.36 13.84
N LYS A 464 -25.02 -35.96 12.97
CA LYS A 464 -25.33 -35.39 11.64
C LYS A 464 -26.14 -34.09 11.74
N TYR A 465 -27.12 -34.01 12.64
CA TYR A 465 -27.88 -32.78 12.86
C TYR A 465 -26.97 -31.64 13.35
N ASP A 466 -26.13 -31.91 14.34
CA ASP A 466 -25.18 -30.93 14.90
C ASP A 466 -24.15 -30.48 13.85
N GLN A 467 -23.73 -31.38 12.94
CA GLN A 467 -22.89 -31.04 11.79
C GLN A 467 -23.58 -30.09 10.80
N ILE A 468 -24.87 -30.29 10.48
CA ILE A 468 -25.60 -29.38 9.59
C ILE A 468 -25.83 -28.01 10.25
N VAL A 469 -26.08 -27.95 11.56
CA VAL A 469 -26.19 -26.67 12.30
C VAL A 469 -24.88 -25.88 12.22
N ALA A 470 -23.72 -26.56 12.31
CA ALA A 470 -22.43 -25.89 12.10
C ALA A 470 -22.24 -25.39 10.64
N GLN A 471 -22.76 -26.12 9.65
CA GLN A 471 -22.72 -25.71 8.24
C GLN A 471 -23.64 -24.52 7.95
N GLU A 472 -24.82 -24.45 8.56
CA GLU A 472 -25.77 -23.33 8.47
C GLU A 472 -25.14 -22.03 8.95
N ILE A 473 -24.49 -22.05 10.13
CA ILE A 473 -23.77 -20.90 10.68
C ILE A 473 -22.63 -20.44 9.74
N SER A 474 -21.92 -21.39 9.12
CA SER A 474 -20.86 -21.10 8.14
C SER A 474 -21.41 -20.50 6.85
N ALA A 475 -22.54 -21.00 6.34
CA ALA A 475 -23.19 -20.51 5.13
C ALA A 475 -23.77 -19.09 5.33
N GLN A 476 -24.37 -18.81 6.49
CA GLN A 476 -24.84 -17.47 6.85
C GLN A 476 -23.66 -16.48 6.90
N ASN A 477 -22.56 -16.85 7.56
CA ASN A 477 -21.35 -16.02 7.60
C ASN A 477 -20.78 -15.78 6.19
N ASP A 478 -20.76 -16.78 5.30
CA ASP A 478 -20.33 -16.56 3.90
C ASP A 478 -21.24 -15.54 3.17
N LEU A 479 -22.57 -15.66 3.28
CA LEU A 479 -23.49 -14.67 2.71
C LEU A 479 -23.23 -13.26 3.27
N ASP A 480 -23.08 -13.10 4.58
CA ASP A 480 -22.79 -11.81 5.21
C ASP A 480 -21.46 -11.22 4.70
N ASN A 481 -20.44 -12.06 4.49
CA ASN A 481 -19.17 -11.66 3.86
C ASN A 481 -19.34 -11.27 2.38
N LYS A 482 -20.16 -11.98 1.59
CA LYS A 482 -20.46 -11.60 0.20
C LYS A 482 -21.23 -10.28 0.11
N ILE A 483 -22.20 -10.07 0.99
CA ILE A 483 -22.96 -8.81 1.10
C ILE A 483 -22.02 -7.67 1.51
N ALA A 484 -21.11 -7.89 2.46
CA ALA A 484 -20.10 -6.91 2.85
C ALA A 484 -19.14 -6.57 1.70
N ALA A 485 -18.70 -7.56 0.92
CA ALA A 485 -17.86 -7.36 -0.26
C ALA A 485 -18.58 -6.55 -1.36
N LEU A 486 -19.86 -6.84 -1.64
CA LEU A 486 -20.67 -6.05 -2.58
C LEU A 486 -20.88 -4.62 -2.06
N ARG A 487 -21.19 -4.45 -0.76
CA ARG A 487 -21.33 -3.15 -0.08
C ARG A 487 -20.06 -2.30 -0.18
N ALA A 488 -18.87 -2.90 -0.12
CA ALA A 488 -17.60 -2.19 -0.26
C ALA A 488 -17.43 -1.55 -1.65
N ILE A 489 -18.06 -2.09 -2.70
CA ILE A 489 -18.03 -1.56 -4.07
C ILE A 489 -19.11 -0.48 -4.26
N ILE A 490 -20.35 -0.70 -3.79
CA ILE A 490 -21.48 0.22 -4.02
C ILE A 490 -21.63 1.34 -2.98
N GLY A 491 -20.92 1.26 -1.85
CA GLY A 491 -20.96 2.26 -0.76
C GLY A 491 -22.23 2.24 0.11
N ARG A 492 -23.16 1.30 -0.11
CA ARG A 492 -24.42 1.14 0.63
C ARG A 492 -24.75 -0.35 0.84
N LEU A 493 -25.69 -0.66 1.73
CA LEU A 493 -26.23 -2.01 1.81
C LEU A 493 -27.06 -2.29 0.53
N PRO A 494 -26.83 -3.41 -0.18
CA PRO A 494 -27.70 -3.82 -1.28
C PRO A 494 -29.10 -4.18 -0.75
N ARG A 495 -30.14 -3.94 -1.55
CA ARG A 495 -31.47 -4.53 -1.31
C ARG A 495 -31.45 -6.00 -1.78
N GLU A 496 -32.57 -6.70 -1.60
CA GLU A 496 -32.78 -8.04 -2.16
C GLU A 496 -32.45 -8.05 -3.67
N LEU A 497 -31.64 -9.00 -4.12
CA LEU A 497 -31.17 -9.09 -5.50
C LEU A 497 -32.12 -9.98 -6.31
N LYS A 498 -32.37 -9.65 -7.59
CA LYS A 498 -33.20 -10.51 -8.46
C LYS A 498 -32.51 -11.85 -8.72
N PRO A 499 -33.11 -13.00 -8.35
CA PRO A 499 -32.61 -14.31 -8.72
C PRO A 499 -32.87 -14.61 -10.20
N PHE A 500 -32.12 -15.57 -10.75
CA PHE A 500 -32.21 -15.97 -12.14
C PHE A 500 -33.47 -16.82 -12.41
N THR A 501 -34.40 -16.30 -13.24
CA THR A 501 -35.75 -16.89 -13.40
C THR A 501 -36.00 -17.66 -14.70
N ARG A 502 -35.17 -17.49 -15.74
CA ARG A 502 -35.40 -18.10 -17.07
C ARG A 502 -34.29 -19.04 -17.49
N LYS A 503 -34.64 -20.02 -18.32
CA LYS A 503 -33.67 -20.82 -19.08
C LYS A 503 -32.95 -19.97 -20.16
N TYR A 504 -31.74 -19.52 -19.86
CA TYR A 504 -30.81 -18.93 -20.84
C TYR A 504 -30.12 -20.04 -21.62
N GLU A 505 -30.10 -19.98 -22.95
CA GLU A 505 -29.34 -20.94 -23.77
C GLU A 505 -27.91 -20.41 -23.99
N PRO A 506 -26.86 -21.06 -23.44
CA PRO A 506 -25.50 -20.55 -23.54
C PRO A 506 -24.91 -20.74 -24.94
N GLU A 507 -24.63 -19.62 -25.61
CA GLU A 507 -23.98 -19.61 -26.93
C GLU A 507 -22.46 -19.82 -26.81
N PRO A 508 -21.83 -20.59 -27.72
CA PRO A 508 -20.38 -20.65 -27.80
C PRO A 508 -19.80 -19.31 -28.27
N PRO A 509 -18.54 -18.98 -27.91
CA PRO A 509 -17.91 -17.74 -28.36
C PRO A 509 -17.81 -17.73 -29.89
N MET A 510 -18.22 -16.64 -30.52
CA MET A 510 -18.14 -16.44 -31.98
C MET A 510 -17.05 -15.42 -32.31
N PRO A 511 -16.00 -15.77 -33.10
CA PRO A 511 -15.75 -17.08 -33.71
C PRO A 511 -15.32 -18.16 -32.70
N ASN A 512 -15.72 -19.41 -32.96
CA ASN A 512 -15.31 -20.57 -32.16
C ASN A 512 -13.94 -21.13 -32.61
N ALA A 513 -12.96 -20.22 -32.69
CA ALA A 513 -11.56 -20.49 -32.98
C ALA A 513 -10.73 -19.60 -32.06
N LEU A 514 -9.62 -20.10 -31.52
CA LEU A 514 -8.86 -19.43 -30.45
C LEU A 514 -7.99 -18.28 -31.00
N GLU A 515 -7.41 -18.47 -32.17
CA GLU A 515 -6.40 -17.61 -32.77
C GLU A 515 -6.86 -16.14 -32.95
N PRO A 516 -8.09 -15.86 -33.45
CA PRO A 516 -8.59 -14.47 -33.56
C PRO A 516 -8.74 -13.75 -32.22
N TRP A 517 -9.00 -14.47 -31.12
CA TRP A 517 -9.06 -13.87 -29.78
C TRP A 517 -7.67 -13.54 -29.24
N ILE A 518 -6.68 -14.40 -29.52
CA ILE A 518 -5.27 -14.13 -29.16
C ILE A 518 -4.73 -12.92 -29.92
N GLU A 519 -4.98 -12.82 -31.23
CA GLU A 519 -4.52 -11.68 -32.05
C GLU A 519 -5.10 -10.35 -31.57
N LYS A 520 -6.38 -10.33 -31.20
CA LYS A 520 -7.02 -9.17 -30.56
C LYS A 520 -6.48 -8.90 -29.16
N ALA A 521 -6.25 -9.93 -28.34
CA ALA A 521 -5.67 -9.74 -27.01
C ALA A 521 -4.26 -9.12 -27.06
N ILE A 522 -3.45 -9.44 -28.08
CA ILE A 522 -2.11 -8.87 -28.24
C ILE A 522 -2.14 -7.43 -28.77
N SER A 523 -3.19 -7.02 -29.50
CA SER A 523 -3.26 -5.71 -30.19
C SER A 523 -4.24 -4.69 -29.57
N GLU A 524 -5.32 -5.13 -28.94
CA GLU A 524 -6.40 -4.27 -28.42
C GLU A 524 -6.41 -4.16 -26.89
N ASN A 525 -5.93 -5.16 -26.14
CA ASN A 525 -5.93 -5.18 -24.67
C ASN A 525 -5.24 -3.95 -24.04
N PHE A 526 -5.94 -3.29 -23.11
CA PHE A 526 -5.45 -2.07 -22.46
C PHE A 526 -4.15 -2.25 -21.68
N GLN A 527 -3.90 -3.39 -21.02
CA GLN A 527 -2.65 -3.65 -20.31
C GLN A 527 -1.45 -3.72 -21.28
N VAL A 528 -1.64 -4.27 -22.48
CA VAL A 528 -0.60 -4.26 -23.52
C VAL A 528 -0.38 -2.83 -24.05
N ARG A 529 -1.44 -2.04 -24.22
CA ARG A 529 -1.34 -0.62 -24.64
C ARG A 529 -0.66 0.26 -23.60
N ILE A 530 -0.92 0.04 -22.30
CA ILE A 530 -0.23 0.69 -21.19
C ILE A 530 1.26 0.34 -21.19
N ALA A 531 1.60 -0.94 -21.40
CA ALA A 531 3.00 -1.37 -21.48
C ALA A 531 3.72 -0.82 -22.74
N GLN A 532 3.01 -0.71 -23.88
CA GLN A 532 3.54 -0.07 -25.09
C GLN A 532 3.81 1.42 -24.85
N ALA A 533 2.87 2.15 -24.26
CA ALA A 533 3.07 3.56 -23.91
C ALA A 533 4.23 3.77 -22.93
N ASN A 534 4.42 2.86 -21.95
CA ASN A 534 5.59 2.86 -21.07
C ASN A 534 6.91 2.68 -21.83
N TYR A 535 6.96 1.78 -22.82
CA TYR A 535 8.13 1.61 -23.69
C TYR A 535 8.41 2.87 -24.53
N ASP A 536 7.37 3.49 -25.09
CA ASP A 536 7.50 4.71 -25.90
C ASP A 536 7.98 5.91 -25.06
N ILE A 537 7.45 6.06 -23.83
CA ILE A 537 7.93 7.05 -22.84
C ILE A 537 9.40 6.81 -22.47
N ALA A 538 9.80 5.55 -22.29
CA ALA A 538 11.20 5.18 -22.00
C ALA A 538 12.13 5.41 -23.20
N ALA A 539 11.65 5.26 -24.44
CA ALA A 539 12.39 5.62 -25.64
C ALA A 539 12.62 7.14 -25.71
N LEU A 540 11.57 7.94 -25.49
CA LEU A 540 11.69 9.40 -25.40
C LEU A 540 12.61 9.84 -24.25
N GLU A 541 12.68 9.09 -23.15
CA GLU A 541 13.63 9.36 -22.06
C GLU A 541 15.08 9.21 -22.49
N VAL A 542 15.41 8.19 -23.31
CA VAL A 542 16.76 8.03 -23.88
C VAL A 542 17.14 9.25 -24.71
N ASP A 543 16.23 9.75 -25.54
CA ASP A 543 16.48 10.92 -26.39
C ASP A 543 16.53 12.22 -25.56
N ARG A 544 15.73 12.35 -24.50
CA ARG A 544 15.83 13.45 -23.54
C ARG A 544 17.20 13.51 -22.84
N GLN A 545 17.74 12.36 -22.44
CA GLN A 545 19.09 12.29 -21.85
C GLN A 545 20.17 12.56 -22.89
N ARG A 546 20.04 12.06 -24.13
CA ARG A 546 20.96 12.39 -25.24
C ARG A 546 20.97 13.90 -25.53
N ALA A 547 19.82 14.55 -25.46
CA ALA A 547 19.70 15.99 -25.66
C ALA A 547 20.48 16.84 -24.64
N GLY A 548 20.96 16.26 -23.53
CA GLY A 548 21.92 16.90 -22.62
C GLY A 548 23.31 17.17 -23.21
N HIS A 549 23.62 16.66 -24.40
CA HIS A 549 24.83 17.01 -25.15
C HIS A 549 24.63 18.19 -26.13
N TYR A 550 23.40 18.61 -26.38
CA TYR A 550 23.15 19.71 -27.32
C TYR A 550 23.31 21.08 -26.65
N PRO A 551 23.72 22.11 -27.41
CA PRO A 551 23.77 23.48 -26.90
C PRO A 551 22.36 23.97 -26.55
N THR A 552 22.24 24.78 -25.50
CA THR A 552 21.02 25.50 -25.16
C THR A 552 21.19 27.00 -25.36
N LEU A 553 20.18 27.66 -25.93
CA LEU A 553 20.17 29.10 -26.17
C LEU A 553 18.94 29.72 -25.51
N ASP A 554 19.19 30.70 -24.65
CA ASP A 554 18.17 31.39 -23.86
C ASP A 554 18.27 32.91 -24.05
N LEU A 555 17.12 33.58 -24.16
CA LEU A 555 17.02 35.03 -23.99
C LEU A 555 16.84 35.32 -22.51
N VAL A 556 17.78 36.06 -21.92
CA VAL A 556 17.74 36.47 -20.52
C VAL A 556 17.62 37.99 -20.40
N ALA A 557 16.73 38.45 -19.55
CA ALA A 557 16.62 39.84 -19.16
C ALA A 557 16.57 39.95 -17.64
N SER A 558 17.27 40.90 -17.06
CA SER A 558 17.10 41.21 -15.64
C SER A 558 17.14 42.69 -15.34
N PHE A 559 16.31 43.08 -14.38
CA PHE A 559 16.23 44.41 -13.82
C PHE A 559 16.53 44.32 -12.33
N ASN A 560 17.64 44.91 -11.92
CA ASN A 560 18.12 44.90 -10.54
C ASN A 560 18.08 46.33 -10.00
N GLN A 561 17.43 46.52 -8.86
CA GLN A 561 17.50 47.73 -8.07
C GLN A 561 18.06 47.39 -6.69
N GLY A 562 19.24 47.90 -6.36
CA GLY A 562 19.96 47.60 -5.13
C GLY A 562 20.33 48.87 -4.36
N TYR A 563 19.95 48.92 -3.09
CA TYR A 563 20.40 49.91 -2.12
C TYR A 563 21.41 49.27 -1.15
N ALA A 564 22.58 49.89 -0.97
CA ALA A 564 23.52 49.56 0.10
C ALA A 564 23.72 50.78 1.00
N GLY A 565 23.48 50.63 2.30
CA GLY A 565 23.60 51.72 3.28
C GLY A 565 25.01 52.26 3.48
N ALA A 566 26.03 51.49 3.08
CA ALA A 566 27.38 51.98 2.85
C ALA A 566 28.05 51.12 1.77
N ALA A 567 28.79 51.76 0.87
CA ALA A 567 29.79 51.08 0.04
C ALA A 567 31.19 51.47 0.53
N ALA A 568 31.98 50.50 0.96
CA ALA A 568 33.33 50.73 1.45
C ALA A 568 34.24 51.21 0.30
N SER A 569 34.52 52.51 0.27
CA SER A 569 35.38 53.12 -0.74
C SER A 569 36.79 53.35 -0.20
N THR A 570 37.78 52.86 -0.95
CA THR A 570 39.18 52.86 -0.54
C THR A 570 39.94 54.08 -1.06
N ALA A 571 39.36 54.77 -2.05
CA ALA A 571 39.93 55.94 -2.72
C ALA A 571 39.39 57.29 -2.20
N LEU A 572 38.23 57.33 -1.55
CA LEU A 572 37.57 58.58 -1.14
C LEU A 572 37.55 58.80 0.39
N SER A 573 38.03 57.82 1.18
CA SER A 573 38.01 57.85 2.65
C SER A 573 36.65 58.20 3.28
N ALA A 574 35.57 57.94 2.54
CA ALA A 574 34.21 58.36 2.88
C ALA A 574 33.20 57.26 2.51
N ASN A 575 32.14 57.19 3.30
CA ASN A 575 31.07 56.22 3.14
C ASN A 575 29.91 56.90 2.43
N PHE A 576 29.50 56.35 1.30
CA PHE A 576 28.29 56.75 0.60
C PHE A 576 27.30 55.59 0.57
N ALA A 577 26.02 55.92 0.75
CA ALA A 577 24.96 55.01 0.36
C ALA A 577 24.95 54.88 -1.16
N SER A 578 24.75 53.66 -1.66
CA SER A 578 24.71 53.36 -3.10
C SER A 578 23.29 52.94 -3.48
N ASP A 579 22.60 53.75 -4.29
CA ASP A 579 21.42 53.30 -5.06
C ASP A 579 21.91 52.93 -6.47
N SER A 580 21.69 51.67 -6.85
CA SER A 580 22.14 51.08 -8.10
C SER A 580 20.96 50.51 -8.86
N ARG A 581 20.89 50.82 -10.15
CA ARG A 581 19.82 50.36 -11.05
C ARG A 581 20.46 49.81 -12.31
N LEU A 582 20.29 48.51 -12.55
CA LEU A 582 20.89 47.79 -13.67
C LEU A 582 19.81 47.02 -14.42
N ALA A 583 19.47 47.51 -15.61
CA ALA A 583 18.66 46.79 -16.58
C ALA A 583 19.59 46.17 -17.64
N GLN A 584 19.46 44.88 -17.90
CA GLN A 584 20.23 44.16 -18.92
C GLN A 584 19.35 43.17 -19.67
N ILE A 585 19.65 43.00 -20.96
CA ILE A 585 19.05 42.00 -21.85
C ILE A 585 20.18 41.37 -22.66
N GLY A 586 20.16 40.06 -22.84
CA GLY A 586 21.22 39.33 -23.53
C GLY A 586 20.80 37.93 -23.94
N LEU A 587 21.61 37.32 -24.81
CA LEU A 587 21.49 35.92 -25.21
C LEU A 587 22.54 35.10 -24.46
N GLN A 588 22.11 34.02 -23.82
CA GLN A 588 22.98 33.09 -23.13
C GLN A 588 23.03 31.77 -23.91
N LEU A 589 24.20 31.48 -24.49
CA LEU A 589 24.51 30.20 -25.12
C LEU A 589 25.31 29.34 -24.13
N ASN A 590 24.79 28.15 -23.80
CA ASN A 590 25.47 27.18 -22.95
C ASN A 590 25.74 25.90 -23.77
N VAL A 591 27.00 25.46 -23.82
CA VAL A 591 27.43 24.28 -24.58
C VAL A 591 28.21 23.34 -23.64
N PRO A 592 27.60 22.24 -23.15
CA PRO A 592 28.26 21.33 -22.23
C PRO A 592 29.28 20.44 -22.96
N ILE A 593 30.55 20.87 -23.00
CA ILE A 593 31.64 20.14 -23.65
C ILE A 593 32.01 18.86 -22.88
N TYR A 594 32.19 18.97 -21.56
CA TYR A 594 32.54 17.84 -20.70
C TYR A 594 32.01 18.02 -19.28
N GLN A 595 31.32 17.00 -18.76
CA GLN A 595 30.72 16.97 -17.41
C GLN A 595 31.12 15.68 -16.65
N GLY A 596 32.40 15.29 -16.70
CA GLY A 596 32.86 14.08 -15.99
C GLY A 596 32.20 12.78 -16.44
N GLY A 597 31.66 12.73 -17.67
CA GLY A 597 30.92 11.59 -18.19
C GLY A 597 29.46 11.47 -17.72
N PHE A 598 28.92 12.41 -16.92
CA PHE A 598 27.58 12.37 -16.34
C PHE A 598 26.47 12.02 -17.35
N VAL A 599 26.34 12.82 -18.42
CA VAL A 599 25.31 12.61 -19.47
C VAL A 599 25.46 11.24 -20.13
N SER A 600 26.68 10.78 -20.41
CA SER A 600 26.90 9.43 -20.97
C SER A 600 26.42 8.31 -20.05
N SER A 601 26.56 8.50 -18.73
CA SER A 601 26.06 7.57 -17.73
C SER A 601 24.54 7.58 -17.66
N LYS A 602 23.93 8.76 -17.72
CA LYS A 602 22.46 8.92 -17.78
C LYS A 602 21.85 8.31 -19.04
N VAL A 603 22.51 8.43 -20.20
CA VAL A 603 22.07 7.74 -21.43
C VAL A 603 22.16 6.22 -21.28
N ARG A 604 23.24 5.67 -20.71
CA ARG A 604 23.33 4.21 -20.42
C ARG A 604 22.25 3.75 -19.43
N GLN A 605 21.96 4.53 -18.39
CA GLN A 605 20.86 4.26 -17.46
C GLN A 605 19.50 4.25 -18.18
N ALA A 606 19.22 5.25 -19.02
CA ALA A 606 17.97 5.33 -19.76
C ALA A 606 17.81 4.17 -20.77
N VAL A 607 18.87 3.75 -21.46
CA VAL A 607 18.85 2.60 -22.37
C VAL A 607 18.56 1.29 -21.62
N ALA A 608 19.12 1.10 -20.43
CA ALA A 608 18.79 -0.06 -19.59
C ALA A 608 17.32 -0.04 -19.12
N ASN A 609 16.77 1.13 -18.80
CA ASN A 609 15.35 1.30 -18.46
C ASN A 609 14.43 1.06 -19.67
N GLN A 610 14.83 1.48 -20.88
CA GLN A 610 14.12 1.18 -22.12
C GLN A 610 14.09 -0.33 -22.40
N GLU A 611 15.21 -1.02 -22.20
CA GLU A 611 15.29 -2.49 -22.33
C GLU A 611 14.40 -3.18 -21.30
N LYS A 612 14.36 -2.72 -20.04
CA LYS A 612 13.39 -3.20 -19.04
C LYS A 612 11.95 -3.04 -19.55
N ALA A 613 11.56 -1.83 -19.99
CA ALA A 613 10.21 -1.57 -20.50
C ALA A 613 9.85 -2.44 -21.73
N ARG A 614 10.83 -2.81 -22.56
CA ARG A 614 10.66 -3.75 -23.67
C ARG A 614 10.32 -5.17 -23.18
N GLN A 615 10.97 -5.64 -22.12
CA GLN A 615 10.66 -6.93 -21.50
C GLN A 615 9.32 -6.91 -20.77
N ASP A 616 8.98 -5.80 -20.09
CA ASP A 616 7.68 -5.60 -19.43
C ASP A 616 6.52 -5.65 -20.47
N LEU A 617 6.71 -5.10 -21.67
CA LEU A 617 5.78 -5.20 -22.80
C LEU A 617 5.63 -6.63 -23.33
N GLU A 618 6.73 -7.37 -23.51
CA GLU A 618 6.69 -8.77 -23.93
C GLU A 618 5.99 -9.66 -22.89
N PHE A 619 6.22 -9.40 -21.60
CA PHE A 619 5.49 -10.03 -20.50
C PHE A 619 3.99 -9.71 -20.56
N ALA A 620 3.60 -8.44 -20.76
CA ALA A 620 2.20 -8.04 -20.88
C ALA A 620 1.49 -8.74 -22.05
N ARG A 621 2.16 -8.88 -23.22
CA ARG A 621 1.64 -9.62 -24.38
C ARG A 621 1.38 -11.09 -24.07
N ARG A 622 2.35 -11.78 -23.43
CA ARG A 622 2.21 -13.19 -23.04
C ARG A 622 1.11 -13.40 -21.99
N THR A 623 0.98 -12.48 -21.04
CA THR A 623 -0.10 -12.49 -20.04
C THR A 623 -1.46 -12.28 -20.68
N ALA A 624 -1.59 -11.35 -21.65
CA ALA A 624 -2.84 -11.14 -22.40
C ALA A 624 -3.22 -12.37 -23.24
N GLN A 625 -2.24 -13.00 -23.93
CA GLN A 625 -2.44 -14.25 -24.65
C GLN A 625 -2.93 -15.37 -23.73
N LEU A 626 -2.30 -15.55 -22.56
CA LEU A 626 -2.72 -16.56 -21.58
C LEU A 626 -4.13 -16.28 -21.06
N ALA A 627 -4.44 -15.03 -20.71
CA ALA A 627 -5.76 -14.63 -20.21
C ALA A 627 -6.87 -14.83 -21.26
N ALA A 628 -6.60 -14.57 -22.54
CA ALA A 628 -7.52 -14.86 -23.63
C ALA A 628 -7.75 -16.37 -23.80
N GLN A 629 -6.67 -17.18 -23.75
CA GLN A 629 -6.75 -18.63 -23.89
C GLN A 629 -7.51 -19.29 -22.73
N THR A 630 -7.26 -18.89 -21.48
CA THR A 630 -7.97 -19.42 -20.31
C THR A 630 -9.44 -19.01 -20.31
N SER A 631 -9.74 -17.75 -20.62
CA SER A 631 -11.13 -17.26 -20.71
C SER A 631 -11.90 -17.95 -21.85
N PHE A 632 -11.32 -18.07 -23.04
CA PHE A 632 -11.93 -18.79 -24.17
C PHE A 632 -12.24 -20.25 -23.82
N SER A 633 -11.25 -20.95 -23.23
CA SER A 633 -11.42 -22.34 -22.80
C SER A 633 -12.46 -22.48 -21.69
N GLY A 634 -12.56 -21.49 -20.80
CA GLY A 634 -13.57 -21.40 -19.75
C GLY A 634 -14.99 -21.17 -20.26
N VAL A 635 -15.18 -20.34 -21.29
CA VAL A 635 -16.49 -20.18 -21.94
C VAL A 635 -16.87 -21.46 -22.69
N ALA A 636 -15.98 -22.00 -23.52
CA ALA A 636 -16.23 -23.21 -24.31
C ALA A 636 -16.55 -24.43 -23.43
N SER A 637 -15.82 -24.62 -22.32
CA SER A 637 -16.09 -25.68 -21.34
C SER A 637 -17.39 -25.41 -20.57
N GLY A 638 -17.67 -24.15 -20.23
CA GLY A 638 -18.90 -23.75 -19.54
C GLY A 638 -20.17 -24.12 -20.29
N VAL A 639 -20.21 -23.90 -21.62
CA VAL A 639 -21.35 -24.30 -22.47
C VAL A 639 -21.61 -25.82 -22.36
N ALA A 640 -20.56 -26.64 -22.44
CA ALA A 640 -20.66 -28.09 -22.32
C ALA A 640 -21.09 -28.54 -20.91
N GLN A 641 -20.55 -27.87 -19.87
CA GLN A 641 -20.85 -28.17 -18.47
C GLN A 641 -22.30 -27.83 -18.10
N ILE A 642 -22.83 -26.67 -18.55
CA ILE A 642 -24.25 -26.31 -18.38
C ILE A 642 -25.14 -27.38 -19.01
N LYS A 643 -24.89 -27.76 -20.28
CA LYS A 643 -25.67 -28.78 -20.99
C LYS A 643 -25.63 -30.14 -20.29
N ALA A 644 -24.50 -30.52 -19.69
CA ALA A 644 -24.38 -31.74 -18.90
C ALA A 644 -25.20 -31.66 -17.59
N PHE A 645 -25.17 -30.53 -16.88
CA PHE A 645 -25.96 -30.35 -15.65
C PHE A 645 -27.47 -30.19 -15.91
N GLU A 646 -27.91 -29.66 -17.05
CA GLU A 646 -29.33 -29.69 -17.43
C GLU A 646 -29.83 -31.13 -17.57
N GLN A 647 -29.07 -31.99 -18.26
CA GLN A 647 -29.41 -33.40 -18.41
C GLN A 647 -29.34 -34.15 -17.07
N ALA A 648 -28.37 -33.82 -16.21
CA ALA A 648 -28.27 -34.36 -14.86
C ALA A 648 -29.48 -33.94 -13.99
N LEU A 649 -29.93 -32.68 -14.09
CA LEU A 649 -31.08 -32.17 -13.36
C LEU A 649 -32.38 -32.86 -13.81
N ALA A 650 -32.59 -33.03 -15.12
CA ALA A 650 -33.72 -33.78 -15.64
C ALA A 650 -33.72 -35.23 -15.12
N SER A 651 -32.55 -35.87 -15.10
CA SER A 651 -32.40 -37.25 -14.59
C SER A 651 -32.63 -37.35 -13.08
N ALA A 652 -32.14 -36.38 -12.30
CA ALA A 652 -32.34 -36.31 -10.86
C ALA A 652 -33.81 -36.06 -10.49
N GLN A 653 -34.50 -35.20 -11.25
CA GLN A 653 -35.92 -34.92 -11.05
C GLN A 653 -36.77 -36.18 -11.29
N VAL A 654 -36.55 -36.90 -12.40
CA VAL A 654 -37.23 -38.18 -12.68
C VAL A 654 -36.94 -39.23 -11.60
N SER A 655 -35.71 -39.27 -11.07
CA SER A 655 -35.36 -40.14 -9.94
C SER A 655 -36.13 -39.77 -8.66
N TYR A 656 -36.21 -38.48 -8.32
CA TYR A 656 -37.00 -38.00 -7.18
C TYR A 656 -38.48 -38.34 -7.33
N ASP A 657 -39.09 -38.03 -8.48
CA ASP A 657 -40.50 -38.31 -8.75
C ASP A 657 -40.80 -39.82 -8.68
N SER A 658 -39.88 -40.67 -9.17
CA SER A 658 -39.99 -42.14 -9.09
C SER A 658 -39.88 -42.67 -7.66
N ASN A 659 -38.98 -42.13 -6.84
CA ASN A 659 -38.85 -42.53 -5.44
C ASN A 659 -40.02 -42.02 -4.59
N LYS A 660 -40.55 -40.84 -4.89
CA LYS A 660 -41.77 -40.30 -4.28
C LYS A 660 -42.99 -41.20 -4.55
N LEU A 661 -43.22 -41.59 -5.81
CA LEU A 661 -44.27 -42.57 -6.13
C LEU A 661 -44.01 -43.92 -5.44
N GLY A 662 -42.75 -44.35 -5.35
CA GLY A 662 -42.33 -45.53 -4.61
C GLY A 662 -42.67 -45.48 -3.11
N LEU A 663 -42.61 -44.29 -2.49
CA LEU A 663 -43.01 -44.06 -1.10
C LEU A 663 -44.53 -44.12 -0.95
N GLU A 664 -45.27 -43.49 -1.88
CA GLU A 664 -46.75 -43.50 -1.88
C GLU A 664 -47.34 -44.92 -1.99
N VAL A 665 -46.66 -45.83 -2.68
CA VAL A 665 -47.04 -47.27 -2.77
C VAL A 665 -46.31 -48.17 -1.76
N GLY A 666 -45.53 -47.61 -0.84
CA GLY A 666 -44.89 -48.34 0.26
C GLY A 666 -43.66 -49.21 -0.11
N VAL A 667 -43.09 -49.07 -1.30
CA VAL A 667 -41.88 -49.81 -1.75
C VAL A 667 -40.57 -49.02 -1.57
N ARG A 668 -40.64 -47.76 -1.13
CA ARG A 668 -39.51 -46.90 -0.75
C ARG A 668 -39.72 -46.30 0.63
N THR A 669 -38.62 -45.92 1.28
CA THR A 669 -38.64 -45.27 2.59
C THR A 669 -38.69 -43.74 2.44
N ASN A 670 -39.12 -43.04 3.50
CA ASN A 670 -39.08 -41.57 3.52
C ASN A 670 -37.64 -41.04 3.37
N LEU A 671 -36.67 -41.76 3.94
CA LEU A 671 -35.24 -41.47 3.81
C LEU A 671 -34.79 -41.48 2.33
N ASP A 672 -35.26 -42.43 1.52
CA ASP A 672 -34.93 -42.48 0.08
C ASP A 672 -35.37 -41.19 -0.63
N VAL A 673 -36.59 -40.72 -0.35
CA VAL A 673 -37.15 -39.50 -0.97
C VAL A 673 -36.40 -38.25 -0.52
N LEU A 674 -36.07 -38.14 0.78
CA LEU A 674 -35.27 -37.03 1.32
C LEU A 674 -33.86 -36.99 0.70
N ASN A 675 -33.21 -38.14 0.54
CA ASN A 675 -31.91 -38.24 -0.12
C ASN A 675 -31.99 -37.86 -1.61
N GLN A 676 -33.04 -38.28 -2.34
CA GLN A 676 -33.23 -37.84 -3.73
C GLN A 676 -33.53 -36.34 -3.83
N GLN A 677 -34.27 -35.77 -2.87
CA GLN A 677 -34.53 -34.33 -2.83
C GLN A 677 -33.23 -33.54 -2.67
N GLN A 678 -32.35 -33.95 -1.75
CA GLN A 678 -31.02 -33.36 -1.59
C GLN A 678 -30.22 -33.41 -2.91
N GLN A 679 -30.25 -34.54 -3.62
CA GLN A 679 -29.55 -34.68 -4.91
C GLN A 679 -30.11 -33.73 -5.99
N VAL A 680 -31.42 -33.51 -6.05
CA VAL A 680 -32.04 -32.53 -6.97
C VAL A 680 -31.57 -31.12 -6.63
N PHE A 681 -31.63 -30.70 -5.37
CA PHE A 681 -31.18 -29.37 -4.95
C PHE A 681 -29.67 -29.15 -5.20
N GLN A 682 -28.81 -30.13 -4.89
CA GLN A 682 -27.38 -30.05 -5.21
C GLN A 682 -27.13 -29.92 -6.72
N THR A 683 -27.90 -30.62 -7.55
CA THR A 683 -27.77 -30.55 -9.01
C THR A 683 -28.25 -29.19 -9.55
N ARG A 684 -29.29 -28.59 -8.95
CA ARG A 684 -29.71 -27.20 -9.24
C ARG A 684 -28.63 -26.18 -8.85
N PHE A 685 -28.00 -26.35 -7.68
CA PHE A 685 -26.89 -25.50 -7.23
C PHE A 685 -25.71 -25.54 -8.22
N ASN A 686 -25.27 -26.75 -8.59
CA ASN A 686 -24.18 -26.94 -9.55
C ASN A 686 -24.51 -26.35 -10.93
N LEU A 687 -25.76 -26.42 -11.37
CA LEU A 687 -26.24 -25.81 -12.62
C LEU A 687 -26.18 -24.27 -12.53
N ALA A 688 -26.71 -23.67 -11.46
CA ALA A 688 -26.68 -22.22 -11.24
C ALA A 688 -25.24 -21.68 -11.16
N GLN A 689 -24.36 -22.36 -10.41
CA GLN A 689 -22.93 -22.06 -10.36
C GLN A 689 -22.29 -22.08 -11.76
N SER A 690 -22.62 -23.08 -12.58
CA SER A 690 -22.08 -23.21 -13.95
C SER A 690 -22.54 -22.06 -14.86
N TYR A 691 -23.79 -21.62 -14.74
CA TYR A 691 -24.30 -20.43 -15.43
C TYR A 691 -23.52 -19.16 -15.04
N TYR A 692 -23.32 -18.91 -13.74
CA TYR A 692 -22.57 -17.73 -13.28
C TYR A 692 -21.10 -17.76 -13.71
N ILE A 693 -20.44 -18.93 -13.64
CA ILE A 693 -19.06 -19.11 -14.13
C ILE A 693 -18.96 -18.83 -15.63
N TYR A 694 -19.92 -19.31 -16.44
CA TYR A 694 -19.97 -19.01 -17.88
C TYR A 694 -20.13 -17.51 -18.16
N LEU A 695 -21.01 -16.81 -17.44
CA LEU A 695 -21.21 -15.36 -17.61
C LEU A 695 -19.95 -14.57 -17.24
N ILE A 696 -19.32 -14.91 -16.11
CA ILE A 696 -18.06 -14.29 -15.68
C ILE A 696 -16.91 -14.59 -16.64
N ASN A 697 -16.79 -15.82 -17.17
CA ASN A 697 -15.79 -16.14 -18.18
C ASN A 697 -16.03 -15.40 -19.51
N THR A 698 -17.29 -15.14 -19.86
CA THR A 698 -17.65 -14.35 -21.05
C THR A 698 -17.25 -12.88 -20.89
N LEU A 699 -17.47 -12.30 -19.71
CA LEU A 699 -17.01 -10.95 -19.37
C LEU A 699 -15.47 -10.88 -19.35
N LYS A 700 -14.80 -11.86 -18.73
CA LYS A 700 -13.33 -11.95 -18.67
C LYS A 700 -12.70 -12.14 -20.05
N LEU A 701 -13.35 -12.87 -20.97
CA LEU A 701 -12.90 -12.97 -22.37
C LEU A 701 -12.94 -11.60 -23.07
N LYS A 702 -14.02 -10.84 -22.90
CA LYS A 702 -14.15 -9.47 -23.45
C LYS A 702 -13.17 -8.49 -22.82
N GLN A 703 -12.91 -8.60 -21.52
CA GLN A 703 -11.86 -7.84 -20.82
C GLN A 703 -10.46 -8.19 -21.34
N ALA A 704 -10.17 -9.47 -21.57
CA ALA A 704 -8.88 -9.95 -22.07
C ALA A 704 -8.56 -9.47 -23.50
N ILE A 705 -9.57 -9.13 -24.31
CA ILE A 705 -9.37 -8.45 -25.61
C ILE A 705 -9.57 -6.93 -25.56
N GLY A 706 -9.95 -6.36 -24.41
CA GLY A 706 -10.17 -4.92 -24.25
C GLY A 706 -11.49 -4.38 -24.83
N THR A 707 -12.43 -5.22 -25.26
CA THR A 707 -13.70 -4.77 -25.87
C THR A 707 -14.91 -4.76 -24.93
N LEU A 708 -14.72 -5.07 -23.65
CA LEU A 708 -15.79 -5.07 -22.64
C LEU A 708 -16.37 -3.66 -22.45
N SER A 709 -17.69 -3.55 -22.46
CA SER A 709 -18.43 -2.28 -22.44
C SER A 709 -19.69 -2.36 -21.57
N ASP A 710 -20.22 -1.20 -21.17
CA ASP A 710 -21.47 -1.08 -20.40
C ASP A 710 -22.65 -1.81 -21.08
N ALA A 711 -22.67 -1.82 -22.42
CA ALA A 711 -23.68 -2.52 -23.22
C ALA A 711 -23.68 -4.04 -23.02
N ASP A 712 -22.55 -4.63 -22.59
CA ASP A 712 -22.46 -6.05 -22.24
C ASP A 712 -23.15 -6.34 -20.90
N VAL A 713 -23.06 -5.40 -19.95
CA VAL A 713 -23.81 -5.46 -18.68
C VAL A 713 -25.31 -5.32 -18.95
N GLU A 714 -25.70 -4.40 -19.83
CA GLU A 714 -27.10 -4.26 -20.26
C GLU A 714 -27.61 -5.51 -21.00
N LYS A 715 -26.77 -6.17 -21.81
CA LYS A 715 -27.15 -7.47 -22.42
C LYS A 715 -27.42 -8.51 -21.34
N ILE A 716 -26.46 -8.73 -20.42
CA ILE A 716 -26.63 -9.70 -19.32
C ILE A 716 -27.86 -9.35 -18.48
N ASN A 717 -28.10 -8.07 -18.15
CA ASN A 717 -29.28 -7.67 -17.38
C ASN A 717 -30.59 -8.03 -18.08
N ARG A 718 -30.70 -7.81 -19.40
CA ARG A 718 -31.87 -8.26 -20.18
C ARG A 718 -32.02 -9.78 -20.21
N ASP A 719 -30.90 -10.50 -20.28
CA ASP A 719 -30.86 -11.96 -20.24
C ASP A 719 -31.21 -12.52 -18.84
N LEU A 720 -31.18 -11.69 -17.78
CA LEU A 720 -31.62 -12.00 -16.41
C LEU A 720 -33.09 -11.62 -16.11
N GLU A 721 -33.66 -10.62 -16.79
CA GLU A 721 -34.94 -9.99 -16.41
C GLU A 721 -36.21 -10.52 -17.12
N VAL A 722 -36.06 -11.33 -18.18
CA VAL A 722 -37.17 -11.78 -19.04
C VAL A 722 -37.15 -13.29 -19.16
#